data_AF-A0A1B1PX78-F1
#
_entry.id   AF-A0A1B1PX78-F1
#
_cell.length_a   1.000
_cell.length_b   1.000
_cell.length_c   1.000
_cell.angle_alpha   90.00
_cell.angle_beta   90.00
_cell.angle_gamma   90.00
#
_symmetry.space_group_name_H-M   'P 1'
#
loop_
_entity.id
_entity.type
_entity.pdbx_description
1 polymer ?
#
loop_
_entity_poly.entity_id
_entity_poly.type
_entity_poly.pdbx_seq_one_letter_code
_entity_poly.pdbx_strand_id
1 'polypeptide(L)'
;MASYEISAFSVGDYYYLSEDGVAGAGVTPTWEQSQRVTVAVTDDEDYLSGGGAALDGSQQTATATDADGTVLATGKLYVSSVNIVYAPDGTAINVYELAIEGYGVVGYATDQPITPGVTYTYGGAGTLPAEGVAYSALDPQAYERDDANTMEGGNFSETLDGGAGDDSIEGGGGNDTIIYGEGADTVYGGDGNDYIDDISGSQYYGANELHGGAGDDLIYGGYGNDTIYGDAGNDTIYAEGDNDSIEGGAGDDYIDGGDGNDTIDAGSGSNTVYGGAGNDRIDDETGPILTGGNEFHGGDGDDTIFSGDSADTVYGDAGADQLNAEGGDDSIWGGSGNDTVTAGSGNDTVYGDADNDSISGGTGADELWGGTGDDSLQGNGGTDLIYGEDGADTLDGGLGSDTLWGGTGADTIWGADGNDYLLGEDGNDSMDGAAGDDLLWGGAGDDWLWGSTGSDRFYFTDTEDFDMVYGGEDSDDSDTDALDFSYATDPVSVTFDGWEFGSYEVGAAGSTGQFWEIEQVVGGSGSDTIDASASDADAELYGLAGDDSLTGGSGADSISGGDGSDTITGGEGDDTLTGGAGSDSFTLTTDGGADTITDFDMTLDGDNRTIDQLNTSGLLDDAGETVNTWDVVVSDDGSGNAVLTFPTGESVVLMGVSPASVTADQTLYAMGVPCLVAGTPIATPGGWTPVEDLQSGDLVMTESGAQPILWAGARSVTGDEIEADPMLAPVVIQPGALGNAAELRLSRQHCIAVTDPASGQPALARAGHLAQRRGSRLRLARGVRGVSYHHLLLPSHALLNAGGLLVESLWPGPTALRALGPKAQLELASVKPELAPAIWGLEPVSALYGPAVLPVLPGADMRSGDGPLLPLLPGPDYGLPRRAKA
;
A
#
# COMPACT_ATOMS: atom_id res chain seq x y z
N MET A 1 28.78 1.15 101.62
CA MET A 1 28.11 0.12 100.79
C MET A 1 27.32 0.83 99.73
N ALA A 2 28.05 1.56 98.88
CA ALA A 2 27.62 1.79 97.52
C ALA A 2 27.70 0.46 96.76
N SER A 3 26.90 0.36 95.70
CA SER A 3 26.99 -0.67 94.67
C SER A 3 27.01 0.05 93.34
N TYR A 4 27.82 -0.41 92.41
CA TYR A 4 27.91 0.15 91.07
C TYR A 4 28.12 -0.98 90.07
N GLU A 5 27.54 -0.87 88.88
CA GLU A 5 27.70 -1.83 87.80
C GLU A 5 28.33 -1.08 86.62
N ILE A 6 29.48 -1.55 86.15
CA ILE A 6 30.20 -0.97 85.02
C ILE A 6 29.92 -1.84 83.81
N SER A 7 29.37 -1.26 82.74
CA SER A 7 29.33 -1.89 81.42
C SER A 7 30.72 -1.87 80.79
N ALA A 8 31.19 -3.02 80.32
CA ALA A 8 32.51 -3.17 79.73
C ALA A 8 32.47 -4.07 78.49
N PHE A 9 33.28 -3.71 77.50
CA PHE A 9 33.59 -4.52 76.32
C PHE A 9 34.45 -5.73 76.74
N SER A 10 34.31 -6.86 76.06
CA SER A 10 35.14 -8.03 76.35
C SER A 10 36.60 -7.78 75.93
N VAL A 11 37.50 -8.67 76.36
CA VAL A 11 38.93 -8.61 75.97
C VAL A 11 39.14 -9.14 74.54
N GLY A 12 38.11 -9.68 73.88
CA GLY A 12 38.12 -10.09 72.48
C GLY A 12 37.85 -8.96 71.50
N ASP A 13 36.90 -8.08 71.84
CA ASP A 13 36.17 -7.23 70.88
C ASP A 13 36.79 -5.81 70.76
N TYR A 14 37.97 -5.62 71.36
CA TYR A 14 38.76 -4.39 71.30
C TYR A 14 40.09 -4.66 70.57
N TYR A 15 40.07 -4.51 69.24
CA TYR A 15 41.24 -4.78 68.39
C TYR A 15 42.11 -3.53 68.18
N TYR A 16 43.44 -3.73 68.26
CA TYR A 16 44.43 -2.75 67.79
C TYR A 16 44.92 -3.14 66.39
N LEU A 17 44.62 -2.32 65.38
CA LEU A 17 45.22 -2.44 64.04
C LEU A 17 46.66 -1.89 64.06
N SER A 18 47.65 -2.76 64.30
CA SER A 18 49.04 -2.37 64.53
C SER A 18 49.99 -2.54 63.33
N GLU A 19 50.52 -1.42 62.83
CA GLU A 19 51.78 -1.27 62.07
C GLU A 19 52.19 -2.41 61.09
N ASP A 20 51.52 -2.56 59.93
CA ASP A 20 52.20 -3.14 58.74
C ASP A 20 51.59 -2.75 57.36
N GLY A 21 51.32 -1.46 57.11
CA GLY A 21 51.61 -0.89 55.77
C GLY A 21 50.49 -0.27 54.91
N VAL A 22 49.25 -0.12 55.39
CA VAL A 22 48.20 0.73 54.75
C VAL A 22 47.80 1.86 55.72
N ALA A 23 47.11 2.89 55.24
CA ALA A 23 46.76 4.07 56.04
C ALA A 23 45.62 3.79 57.04
N GLY A 24 45.58 4.58 58.12
CA GLY A 24 44.63 4.40 59.23
C GLY A 24 45.18 3.52 60.35
N ALA A 25 44.98 3.93 61.60
CA ALA A 25 45.29 3.14 62.80
C ALA A 25 44.05 3.14 63.69
N GLY A 26 43.07 2.35 63.28
CA GLY A 26 41.73 2.28 63.86
C GLY A 26 41.60 1.33 65.05
N VAL A 27 40.51 1.53 65.78
CA VAL A 27 39.92 0.63 66.77
C VAL A 27 38.43 0.55 66.48
N THR A 28 37.96 -0.64 66.11
CA THR A 28 36.56 -0.86 65.70
C THR A 28 35.90 -1.81 66.71
N PRO A 29 34.89 -1.38 67.49
CA PRO A 29 34.22 -2.21 68.49
C PRO A 29 33.08 -3.01 67.83
N THR A 30 33.23 -4.33 67.73
CA THR A 30 32.24 -5.22 67.10
C THR A 30 31.19 -5.71 68.11
N TRP A 31 30.51 -4.80 68.81
CA TRP A 31 29.77 -5.13 70.03
C TRP A 31 28.41 -5.82 69.78
N GLU A 32 28.33 -7.12 70.04
CA GLU A 32 27.05 -7.79 70.31
C GLU A 32 26.68 -7.71 71.80
N GLN A 33 25.38 -7.58 72.12
CA GLN A 33 24.85 -7.72 73.48
C GLN A 33 25.30 -9.04 74.16
N SER A 34 25.52 -10.10 73.36
CA SER A 34 26.04 -11.42 73.77
C SER A 34 27.48 -11.42 74.32
N GLN A 35 28.27 -10.37 74.05
CA GLN A 35 29.69 -10.26 74.40
C GLN A 35 29.94 -9.33 75.60
N ARG A 36 28.90 -8.64 76.09
CA ARG A 36 28.98 -7.66 77.19
C ARG A 36 29.57 -8.27 78.47
N VAL A 37 30.53 -7.56 79.09
CA VAL A 37 31.01 -7.85 80.45
C VAL A 37 30.41 -6.86 81.44
N THR A 38 29.72 -7.36 82.46
CA THR A 38 29.23 -6.54 83.58
C THR A 38 30.17 -6.66 84.77
N VAL A 39 30.71 -5.54 85.26
CA VAL A 39 31.58 -5.51 86.44
C VAL A 39 30.84 -4.87 87.62
N ALA A 40 30.23 -5.71 88.46
CA ALA A 40 29.52 -5.30 89.66
C ALA A 40 30.50 -5.07 90.84
N VAL A 41 30.60 -3.83 91.30
CA VAL A 41 31.51 -3.36 92.36
C VAL A 41 30.75 -2.98 93.63
N THR A 42 31.25 -3.39 94.79
CA THR A 42 30.73 -3.02 96.11
C THR A 42 31.86 -2.61 97.05
N ASP A 43 31.66 -1.56 97.85
CA ASP A 43 32.66 -1.01 98.78
C ASP A 43 32.00 -0.30 99.96
N ASP A 44 32.68 -0.11 101.11
CA ASP A 44 32.02 0.44 102.30
C ASP A 44 31.86 1.97 102.34
N GLU A 45 32.63 2.68 101.51
CA GLU A 45 32.60 4.11 101.21
C GLU A 45 31.39 4.56 100.35
N ASP A 46 31.26 5.89 100.16
CA ASP A 46 30.20 6.59 99.39
C ASP A 46 30.67 7.08 97.99
N TYR A 47 31.94 6.89 97.63
CA TYR A 47 32.52 7.29 96.33
C TYR A 47 33.46 6.19 95.84
N LEU A 48 33.21 5.68 94.63
CA LEU A 48 33.87 4.53 94.05
C LEU A 48 34.84 4.98 92.95
N SER A 49 36.15 4.79 93.18
CA SER A 49 37.19 5.03 92.18
C SER A 49 38.37 4.06 92.29
N GLY A 50 39.17 3.99 91.24
CA GLY A 50 40.41 3.21 91.22
C GLY A 50 41.42 3.71 90.19
N GLY A 51 42.71 3.46 90.44
CA GLY A 51 43.78 3.67 89.44
C GLY A 51 45.17 3.84 90.04
N GLY A 52 46.17 3.22 89.40
CA GLY A 52 47.61 3.52 89.45
C GLY A 52 48.37 3.38 90.79
N ALA A 53 47.87 4.00 91.87
CA ALA A 53 48.48 4.02 93.20
C ALA A 53 47.46 4.16 94.35
N ALA A 54 46.20 4.52 94.05
CA ALA A 54 45.13 4.65 95.03
C ALA A 54 44.22 3.41 94.98
N LEU A 55 44.48 2.48 95.90
CA LEU A 55 43.47 1.51 96.36
C LEU A 55 42.91 2.07 97.66
N ASP A 56 41.81 2.81 97.60
CA ASP A 56 41.04 3.07 98.81
C ASP A 56 40.30 1.79 99.25
N GLY A 57 39.89 1.74 100.51
CA GLY A 57 39.18 0.60 101.08
C GLY A 57 40.01 -0.69 101.23
N SER A 58 39.84 -1.37 102.37
CA SER A 58 40.27 -2.78 102.52
C SER A 58 39.15 -3.78 102.20
N GLN A 59 37.98 -3.29 101.79
CA GLN A 59 36.73 -4.05 101.70
C GLN A 59 36.12 -4.07 100.28
N GLN A 60 36.61 -3.23 99.35
CA GLN A 60 36.20 -3.26 97.94
C GLN A 60 36.25 -4.68 97.35
N THR A 61 35.12 -5.10 96.79
CA THR A 61 35.03 -6.34 96.00
C THR A 61 34.24 -6.11 94.72
N ALA A 62 34.79 -6.59 93.61
CA ALA A 62 34.20 -6.56 92.28
C ALA A 62 34.05 -7.98 91.73
N THR A 63 32.97 -8.21 90.99
CA THR A 63 32.70 -9.46 90.25
C THR A 63 32.47 -9.10 88.79
N ALA A 64 33.21 -9.74 87.89
CA ALA A 64 32.99 -9.62 86.44
C ALA A 64 32.20 -10.84 85.95
N THR A 65 31.14 -10.62 85.18
CA THR A 65 30.34 -11.65 84.51
C THR A 65 30.23 -11.35 83.01
N ASP A 66 30.23 -12.39 82.19
CA ASP A 66 29.80 -12.30 80.78
C ASP A 66 28.26 -12.17 80.67
N ALA A 67 27.75 -12.00 79.45
CA ALA A 67 26.32 -11.81 79.16
C ALA A 67 25.45 -13.03 79.55
N ASP A 68 26.01 -14.24 79.48
CA ASP A 68 25.40 -15.49 80.00
C ASP A 68 25.29 -15.50 81.55
N GLY A 69 25.86 -14.50 82.23
CA GLY A 69 25.90 -14.38 83.69
C GLY A 69 26.95 -15.28 84.34
N THR A 70 27.89 -15.83 83.58
CA THR A 70 28.99 -16.66 84.10
C THR A 70 30.08 -15.79 84.69
N VAL A 71 30.50 -16.09 85.93
CA VAL A 71 31.52 -15.30 86.63
C VAL A 71 32.91 -15.55 86.03
N LEU A 72 33.44 -14.54 85.35
CA LEU A 72 34.78 -14.51 84.76
C LEU A 72 35.86 -14.33 85.84
N ALA A 73 35.64 -13.41 86.79
CA ALA A 73 36.61 -13.08 87.84
C ALA A 73 35.94 -12.47 89.09
N THR A 74 36.64 -12.53 90.23
CA THR A 74 36.20 -11.88 91.49
C THR A 74 37.41 -11.46 92.34
N GLY A 75 37.48 -10.19 92.73
CA GLY A 75 38.62 -9.64 93.47
C GLY A 75 38.51 -8.13 93.71
N LYS A 76 39.64 -7.43 93.79
CA LYS A 76 39.69 -5.95 93.77
C LYS A 76 39.79 -5.45 92.34
N LEU A 77 38.94 -4.50 91.95
CA LEU A 77 39.03 -3.81 90.66
C LEU A 77 40.08 -2.70 90.73
N TYR A 78 40.78 -2.47 89.62
CA TYR A 78 41.56 -1.27 89.39
C TYR A 78 41.66 -0.98 87.89
N VAL A 79 41.76 0.30 87.54
CA VAL A 79 42.13 0.72 86.19
C VAL A 79 43.65 0.58 86.05
N SER A 80 44.10 -0.24 85.10
CA SER A 80 45.53 -0.53 84.85
C SER A 80 46.17 0.41 83.84
N SER A 81 45.44 0.77 82.78
CA SER A 81 45.87 1.70 81.73
C SER A 81 44.72 2.58 81.25
N VAL A 82 45.04 3.63 80.50
CA VAL A 82 44.06 4.43 79.75
C VAL A 82 44.66 4.80 78.40
N ASN A 83 43.84 4.69 77.37
CA ASN A 83 44.14 5.10 76.00
C ASN A 83 43.17 6.19 75.59
N ILE A 84 43.61 7.09 74.71
CA ILE A 84 42.75 8.06 74.07
C ILE A 84 42.48 7.54 72.65
N VAL A 85 41.20 7.45 72.29
CA VAL A 85 40.77 7.35 70.89
C VAL A 85 40.04 8.64 70.53
N TYR A 86 39.99 8.95 69.24
CA TYR A 86 39.18 10.03 68.70
C TYR A 86 38.00 9.43 67.93
N ALA A 87 36.80 9.89 68.25
CA ALA A 87 35.61 9.70 67.44
C ALA A 87 35.71 10.49 66.12
N PRO A 88 34.86 10.22 65.11
CA PRO A 88 34.86 10.92 63.83
C PRO A 88 34.78 12.46 63.95
N ASP A 89 33.89 12.98 64.82
CA ASP A 89 33.76 14.40 65.18
C ASP A 89 35.03 15.03 65.80
N GLY A 90 36.03 14.21 66.14
CA GLY A 90 37.26 14.58 66.82
C GLY A 90 37.18 14.61 68.35
N THR A 91 36.07 14.16 68.96
CA THR A 91 35.92 14.04 70.41
C THR A 91 36.88 12.98 70.96
N ALA A 92 37.62 13.36 72.01
CA ALA A 92 38.59 12.51 72.66
C ALA A 92 37.93 11.64 73.74
N ILE A 93 37.85 10.33 73.49
CA ILE A 93 37.27 9.34 74.39
C ILE A 93 38.39 8.59 75.12
N ASN A 94 38.27 8.44 76.44
CA ASN A 94 39.23 7.67 77.23
C ASN A 94 38.76 6.21 77.36
N VAL A 95 39.48 5.28 76.74
CA VAL A 95 39.28 3.84 76.93
C VAL A 95 40.14 3.37 78.11
N TYR A 96 39.49 2.89 79.17
CA TYR A 96 40.12 2.42 80.40
C TYR A 96 40.19 0.89 80.43
N GLU A 97 41.38 0.36 80.70
CA GLU A 97 41.59 -1.08 80.88
C GLU A 97 41.19 -1.48 82.31
N LEU A 98 40.15 -2.30 82.43
CA LEU A 98 39.63 -2.78 83.72
C LEU A 98 40.32 -4.08 84.11
N ALA A 99 40.97 -4.12 85.27
CA ALA A 99 41.69 -5.29 85.76
C ALA A 99 41.28 -5.71 87.18
N ILE A 100 41.18 -7.02 87.43
CA ILE A 100 40.89 -7.59 88.74
C ILE A 100 42.15 -8.25 89.33
N GLU A 101 42.47 -7.91 90.59
CA GLU A 101 43.66 -8.39 91.29
C GLU A 101 43.73 -9.92 91.32
N GLY A 102 44.78 -10.47 90.69
CA GLY A 102 45.03 -11.91 90.58
C GLY A 102 44.47 -12.58 89.33
N TYR A 103 43.65 -11.90 88.54
CA TYR A 103 43.05 -12.42 87.29
C TYR A 103 43.58 -11.71 86.04
N GLY A 104 43.86 -10.40 86.12
CA GLY A 104 44.32 -9.59 84.98
C GLY A 104 43.20 -8.71 84.43
N VAL A 105 43.32 -8.31 83.15
CA VAL A 105 42.28 -7.55 82.44
C VAL A 105 41.01 -8.39 82.35
N VAL A 106 39.85 -7.79 82.62
CA VAL A 106 38.53 -8.42 82.53
C VAL A 106 37.63 -7.78 81.47
N GLY A 107 37.99 -6.59 80.98
CA GLY A 107 37.29 -5.87 79.92
C GLY A 107 37.84 -4.45 79.77
N TYR A 108 37.22 -3.68 78.88
CA TYR A 108 37.50 -2.26 78.66
C TYR A 108 36.23 -1.43 78.90
N ALA A 109 36.33 -0.21 79.41
CA ALA A 109 35.19 0.70 79.57
C ALA A 109 35.59 2.15 79.24
N THR A 110 34.66 2.96 78.76
CA THR A 110 34.91 4.34 78.29
C THR A 110 34.28 5.39 79.22
N ASP A 111 34.73 6.64 79.13
CA ASP A 111 34.06 7.78 79.80
C ASP A 111 33.00 8.49 78.94
N GLN A 112 32.99 8.27 77.63
CA GLN A 112 31.95 8.68 76.68
C GLN A 112 31.48 7.45 75.90
N PRO A 113 30.28 7.47 75.29
CA PRO A 113 29.78 6.31 74.56
C PRO A 113 30.63 6.04 73.33
N ILE A 114 30.61 4.79 72.86
CA ILE A 114 31.12 4.41 71.54
C ILE A 114 30.06 3.59 70.82
N THR A 115 29.94 3.84 69.53
CA THR A 115 29.00 3.21 68.60
C THR A 115 29.61 1.90 68.09
N PRO A 116 28.86 0.79 67.97
CA PRO A 116 29.32 -0.40 67.27
C PRO A 116 29.74 -0.07 65.83
N GLY A 117 30.69 -0.83 65.28
CA GLY A 117 31.03 -0.73 63.85
C GLY A 117 31.91 0.44 63.41
N VAL A 118 31.86 1.58 64.12
CA VAL A 118 32.60 2.81 63.80
C VAL A 118 34.12 2.68 64.06
N THR A 119 34.97 3.17 63.15
CA THR A 119 36.43 3.12 63.30
C THR A 119 37.01 4.33 64.06
N TYR A 120 37.31 4.14 65.34
CA TYR A 120 37.90 5.17 66.18
C TYR A 120 39.42 5.33 65.94
N THR A 121 39.89 6.55 65.68
CA THR A 121 41.31 6.83 65.43
C THR A 121 42.13 6.79 66.73
N TYR A 122 43.19 5.97 66.79
CA TYR A 122 44.01 5.85 68.00
C TYR A 122 44.85 7.11 68.29
N GLY A 123 44.51 7.81 69.37
CA GLY A 123 45.15 9.04 69.83
C GLY A 123 46.38 8.86 70.73
N GLY A 124 46.64 7.64 71.19
CA GLY A 124 47.79 7.30 72.05
C GLY A 124 47.45 7.04 73.51
N ALA A 125 48.45 6.68 74.32
CA ALA A 125 48.26 6.41 75.75
C ALA A 125 47.96 7.70 76.53
N GLY A 126 46.89 7.69 77.32
CA GLY A 126 46.45 8.81 78.16
C GLY A 126 47.22 8.93 79.48
N THR A 127 46.66 9.65 80.45
CA THR A 127 47.24 9.77 81.81
C THR A 127 46.15 9.62 82.86
N LEU A 128 46.25 8.58 83.70
CA LEU A 128 45.29 8.31 84.77
C LEU A 128 45.25 9.46 85.81
N PRO A 129 44.06 9.86 86.30
CA PRO A 129 43.93 10.83 87.38
C PRO A 129 44.62 10.37 88.67
N ALA A 130 45.24 11.31 89.39
CA ALA A 130 45.97 11.02 90.62
C ALA A 130 45.08 10.55 91.79
N GLU A 131 43.77 10.85 91.74
CA GLU A 131 42.75 10.47 92.73
C GLU A 131 41.91 9.24 92.26
N GLY A 132 42.32 8.57 91.17
CA GLY A 132 41.59 7.48 90.52
C GLY A 132 40.48 7.94 89.57
N VAL A 133 39.97 7.02 88.75
CA VAL A 133 38.82 7.23 87.85
C VAL A 133 37.55 6.83 88.59
N ALA A 134 36.50 7.66 88.55
CA ALA A 134 35.22 7.34 89.17
C ALA A 134 34.48 6.27 88.36
N TYR A 135 34.06 5.17 88.99
CA TYR A 135 33.31 4.13 88.29
C TYR A 135 31.94 4.64 87.81
N SER A 136 31.36 5.64 88.50
CA SER A 136 30.16 6.37 88.08
C SER A 136 30.33 7.31 86.87
N ALA A 137 31.44 7.20 86.16
CA ALA A 137 31.69 7.86 84.88
C ALA A 137 32.11 6.84 83.80
N LEU A 138 31.99 5.52 84.07
CA LEU A 138 32.41 4.43 83.18
C LEU A 138 31.24 3.56 82.71
N ASP A 139 30.03 4.12 82.67
CA ASP A 139 28.82 3.43 82.19
C ASP A 139 28.08 4.26 81.13
N PRO A 140 28.74 4.66 80.02
CA PRO A 140 28.10 5.44 78.97
C PRO A 140 27.33 4.54 78.00
N GLN A 141 26.06 4.27 78.30
CA GLN A 141 25.14 3.72 77.31
C GLN A 141 24.89 4.75 76.19
N ALA A 142 24.84 4.29 74.94
CA ALA A 142 24.27 5.02 73.81
C ALA A 142 23.54 4.10 72.82
N TYR A 143 24.00 2.85 72.68
CA TYR A 143 23.37 1.83 71.84
C TYR A 143 22.59 0.80 72.67
N GLU A 144 21.37 0.50 72.22
CA GLU A 144 20.57 -0.70 72.55
C GLU A 144 20.00 -1.22 71.22
N ARG A 145 19.81 -2.54 71.10
CA ARG A 145 19.32 -3.14 69.84
C ARG A 145 17.78 -3.18 69.76
N ASP A 146 17.08 -2.79 70.82
CA ASP A 146 15.62 -2.83 70.94
C ASP A 146 15.01 -1.39 71.09
N ASP A 147 15.82 -0.33 70.95
CA ASP A 147 15.46 1.10 71.11
C ASP A 147 16.13 1.91 69.98
N ALA A 148 15.51 3.00 69.51
CA ALA A 148 16.05 3.91 68.48
C ALA A 148 17.42 4.55 68.82
N ASN A 149 18.35 4.52 67.85
CA ASN A 149 19.76 4.89 67.92
C ASN A 149 20.12 6.14 67.09
N THR A 150 21.38 6.55 67.16
CA THR A 150 22.00 7.46 66.18
C THR A 150 23.47 7.09 66.00
N MET A 151 23.90 6.86 64.77
CA MET A 151 25.23 6.35 64.40
C MET A 151 25.91 7.32 63.42
N GLU A 152 27.16 7.68 63.69
CA GLU A 152 27.99 8.59 62.88
C GLU A 152 29.33 7.87 62.62
N GLY A 153 29.56 7.53 61.36
CA GLY A 153 30.73 6.83 60.84
C GLY A 153 31.88 7.78 60.49
N GLY A 154 32.81 7.31 59.66
CA GLY A 154 34.17 7.84 59.61
C GLY A 154 34.59 8.48 58.29
N ASN A 155 35.76 8.04 57.83
CA ASN A 155 36.49 8.42 56.62
C ASN A 155 37.27 7.16 56.13
N PHE A 156 36.71 5.98 56.43
CA PHE A 156 37.26 4.63 56.30
C PHE A 156 36.09 3.66 56.13
N SER A 157 36.32 2.51 55.49
CA SER A 157 35.34 1.42 55.41
C SER A 157 34.93 0.88 56.79
N GLU A 158 33.73 1.24 57.19
CA GLU A 158 33.05 0.88 58.43
C GLU A 158 32.12 -0.34 58.24
N THR A 159 31.48 -0.82 59.30
CA THR A 159 30.38 -1.80 59.21
C THR A 159 29.38 -1.55 60.32
N LEU A 160 28.25 -0.92 60.02
CA LEU A 160 27.24 -0.44 60.96
C LEU A 160 26.06 -1.44 61.05
N ASP A 161 25.47 -1.58 62.23
CA ASP A 161 24.32 -2.47 62.57
C ASP A 161 23.42 -1.63 63.49
N GLY A 162 22.33 -1.09 62.97
CA GLY A 162 21.35 -0.28 63.70
C GLY A 162 20.62 -1.13 64.72
N GLY A 163 19.75 -2.02 64.24
CA GLY A 163 19.25 -3.16 64.99
C GLY A 163 17.73 -3.28 64.95
N ALA A 164 17.05 -2.49 65.77
CA ALA A 164 15.59 -2.39 65.84
C ALA A 164 15.14 -1.13 66.61
N GLY A 165 14.12 -0.46 66.08
CA GLY A 165 13.69 0.89 66.46
C GLY A 165 14.11 1.92 65.42
N ASP A 166 13.37 3.03 65.33
CA ASP A 166 13.55 4.10 64.33
C ASP A 166 14.96 4.74 64.38
N ASP A 167 15.92 4.18 63.65
CA ASP A 167 17.35 4.48 63.72
C ASP A 167 17.79 5.59 62.74
N SER A 168 18.93 6.22 63.01
CA SER A 168 19.53 7.21 62.12
C SER A 168 21.03 6.97 61.97
N ILE A 169 21.50 6.76 60.73
CA ILE A 169 22.83 6.27 60.40
C ILE A 169 23.45 7.15 59.32
N GLU A 170 24.68 7.62 59.55
CA GLU A 170 25.53 8.33 58.58
C GLU A 170 26.87 7.57 58.50
N GLY A 171 27.20 6.96 57.35
CA GLY A 171 28.48 6.25 57.15
C GLY A 171 29.66 7.22 57.01
N GLY A 172 29.46 8.26 56.20
CA GLY A 172 30.34 9.43 56.06
C GLY A 172 31.37 9.29 54.93
N GLY A 173 31.91 8.10 54.71
CA GLY A 173 32.68 7.77 53.51
C GLY A 173 33.97 6.97 53.74
N GLY A 174 34.47 6.40 52.64
CA GLY A 174 34.98 5.03 52.68
C GLY A 174 33.89 4.08 52.19
N ASN A 175 34.27 2.86 51.79
CA ASN A 175 33.31 1.87 51.29
C ASN A 175 32.68 1.14 52.47
N ASP A 176 31.46 1.51 52.85
CA ASP A 176 30.81 1.10 54.08
C ASP A 176 29.85 -0.10 53.90
N THR A 177 29.34 -0.62 55.00
CA THR A 177 28.36 -1.70 55.03
C THR A 177 27.40 -1.45 56.17
N ILE A 178 26.19 -0.98 55.85
CA ILE A 178 25.17 -0.53 56.78
C ILE A 178 24.04 -1.54 56.78
N ILE A 179 23.83 -2.19 57.93
CA ILE A 179 22.62 -2.93 58.22
C ILE A 179 21.74 -2.04 59.10
N TYR A 180 20.55 -1.65 58.65
CA TYR A 180 19.66 -0.77 59.43
C TYR A 180 18.75 -1.60 60.37
N GLY A 181 17.76 -2.35 59.86
CA GLY A 181 17.08 -3.42 60.61
C GLY A 181 15.56 -3.26 60.80
N GLU A 182 15.05 -3.57 62.00
CA GLU A 182 13.60 -3.47 62.32
C GLU A 182 13.20 -2.03 62.74
N GLY A 183 13.08 -1.09 61.80
CA GLY A 183 12.71 0.29 62.15
C GLY A 183 12.07 1.08 61.01
N ALA A 184 11.77 2.36 61.27
CA ALA A 184 11.49 3.35 60.23
C ALA A 184 12.72 4.28 60.17
N ASP A 185 13.72 3.84 59.43
CA ASP A 185 15.11 4.26 59.61
C ASP A 185 15.50 5.40 58.66
N THR A 186 16.62 6.06 58.94
CA THR A 186 17.18 7.11 58.08
C THR A 186 18.67 6.88 57.88
N VAL A 187 19.07 6.48 56.67
CA VAL A 187 20.44 6.06 56.33
C VAL A 187 21.02 6.99 55.28
N TYR A 188 22.28 7.40 55.49
CA TYR A 188 23.14 8.02 54.48
C TYR A 188 24.45 7.23 54.41
N GLY A 189 24.85 6.73 53.24
CA GLY A 189 26.17 6.11 52.99
C GLY A 189 27.28 7.17 53.07
N GLY A 190 27.56 7.85 51.95
CA GLY A 190 28.45 9.03 51.91
C GLY A 190 29.45 9.03 50.75
N ASP A 191 30.70 9.46 50.99
CA ASP A 191 31.80 9.40 50.00
C ASP A 191 32.29 7.93 49.81
N GLY A 192 31.51 7.07 49.15
CA GLY A 192 31.64 5.61 49.23
C GLY A 192 31.56 4.77 47.94
N ASN A 193 31.46 3.45 48.13
CA ASN A 193 30.76 2.48 47.28
C ASN A 193 30.23 1.50 48.33
N ASP A 194 28.99 1.71 48.73
CA ASP A 194 28.47 1.28 50.02
C ASP A 194 27.43 0.17 49.82
N TYR A 195 27.09 -0.49 50.92
CA TYR A 195 26.13 -1.58 50.95
C TYR A 195 25.09 -1.30 52.03
N ILE A 196 23.82 -1.15 51.66
CA ILE A 196 22.72 -0.76 52.55
C ILE A 196 21.64 -1.87 52.49
N ASP A 197 21.26 -2.46 53.63
CA ASP A 197 20.47 -3.71 53.69
C ASP A 197 19.71 -3.85 55.05
N ASP A 198 18.49 -4.41 55.06
CA ASP A 198 17.71 -4.69 56.29
C ASP A 198 18.28 -5.87 57.11
N ILE A 199 19.05 -6.75 56.44
CA ILE A 199 19.50 -8.12 56.75
C ILE A 199 18.90 -9.23 55.85
N SER A 200 18.92 -8.98 54.54
CA SER A 200 18.72 -9.84 53.37
C SER A 200 18.14 -11.25 53.61
N GLY A 201 16.87 -11.41 53.21
CA GLY A 201 16.05 -12.60 53.47
C GLY A 201 15.30 -12.58 54.81
N SER A 202 15.22 -11.39 55.39
CA SER A 202 14.34 -10.95 56.47
C SER A 202 12.88 -10.79 55.97
N GLN A 203 12.01 -10.27 56.84
CA GLN A 203 10.73 -9.62 56.49
C GLN A 203 10.44 -8.55 57.57
N TYR A 204 11.31 -7.54 57.68
CA TYR A 204 11.15 -6.43 58.62
C TYR A 204 10.38 -5.29 57.95
N TYR A 205 9.35 -4.80 58.66
CA TYR A 205 8.43 -3.78 58.13
C TYR A 205 8.85 -2.39 58.59
N GLY A 206 9.38 -1.61 57.65
CA GLY A 206 9.82 -0.24 57.85
C GLY A 206 9.00 0.81 57.09
N ALA A 207 9.61 1.98 56.98
CA ALA A 207 9.21 3.12 56.16
C ALA A 207 10.43 4.06 56.13
N ASN A 208 11.45 3.63 55.41
CA ASN A 208 12.84 4.05 55.54
C ASN A 208 13.17 5.20 54.60
N GLU A 209 14.13 6.05 54.98
CA GLU A 209 14.73 7.07 54.11
C GLU A 209 16.20 6.69 53.88
N LEU A 210 16.51 6.08 52.72
CA LEU A 210 17.82 5.52 52.39
C LEU A 210 18.51 6.38 51.32
N HIS A 211 19.75 6.78 51.55
CA HIS A 211 20.59 7.52 50.60
C HIS A 211 21.94 6.81 50.45
N GLY A 212 22.36 6.51 49.22
CA GLY A 212 23.70 6.03 48.88
C GLY A 212 24.74 7.13 49.10
N GLY A 213 24.95 7.96 48.08
CA GLY A 213 25.64 9.24 48.23
C GLY A 213 26.56 9.62 47.09
N ALA A 214 27.77 9.06 47.03
CA ALA A 214 28.83 9.56 46.15
C ALA A 214 29.84 8.49 45.69
N GLY A 215 29.32 7.43 45.10
CA GLY A 215 30.00 6.42 44.29
C GLY A 215 29.07 5.25 44.03
N ASP A 216 29.50 4.27 43.23
CA ASP A 216 28.65 3.16 42.75
C ASP A 216 28.17 2.24 43.91
N ASP A 217 26.97 2.49 44.44
CA ASP A 217 26.40 1.93 45.68
C ASP A 217 25.43 0.75 45.42
N LEU A 218 25.15 -0.05 46.47
CA LEU A 218 24.18 -1.17 46.43
C LEU A 218 23.20 -1.09 47.60
N ILE A 219 21.91 -0.87 47.29
CA ILE A 219 20.84 -0.63 48.27
C ILE A 219 19.74 -1.70 48.15
N TYR A 220 19.29 -2.21 49.31
CA TYR A 220 18.05 -2.98 49.48
C TYR A 220 17.10 -2.23 50.41
N GLY A 221 15.81 -2.10 50.06
CA GLY A 221 14.76 -1.45 50.87
C GLY A 221 14.05 -2.38 51.86
N GLY A 222 13.68 -3.59 51.42
CA GLY A 222 13.14 -4.65 52.27
C GLY A 222 11.62 -4.74 52.21
N TYR A 223 10.92 -4.37 53.29
CA TYR A 223 9.44 -4.28 53.26
C TYR A 223 8.99 -2.97 53.87
N GLY A 224 8.31 -2.12 53.10
CA GLY A 224 7.95 -0.80 53.63
C GLY A 224 7.19 0.10 52.68
N ASN A 225 7.17 1.37 53.07
CA ASN A 225 6.85 2.44 52.13
C ASN A 225 8.04 3.40 52.21
N ASP A 226 9.10 3.00 51.53
CA ASP A 226 10.45 3.52 51.67
C ASP A 226 10.69 4.65 50.66
N THR A 227 11.78 5.37 50.87
CA THR A 227 12.21 6.48 50.02
C THR A 227 13.72 6.33 49.81
N ILE A 228 14.13 5.99 48.60
CA ILE A 228 15.49 5.56 48.26
C ILE A 228 16.11 6.53 47.27
N TYR A 229 17.35 6.94 47.54
CA TYR A 229 18.18 7.81 46.70
C TYR A 229 19.52 7.11 46.42
N GLY A 230 19.93 6.96 45.15
CA GLY A 230 21.32 6.60 44.82
C GLY A 230 22.28 7.79 44.97
N ASP A 231 21.75 8.99 44.68
CA ASP A 231 22.44 10.29 44.61
C ASP A 231 23.44 10.42 43.43
N ALA A 232 24.59 9.72 43.47
CA ALA A 232 25.70 10.04 42.56
C ALA A 232 26.77 8.93 42.37
N GLY A 233 26.34 7.71 42.05
CA GLY A 233 27.20 6.64 41.52
C GLY A 233 26.68 6.07 40.20
N ASN A 234 27.11 4.85 39.88
CA ASN A 234 26.46 3.95 38.92
C ASN A 234 25.74 2.89 39.79
N ASP A 235 24.57 3.25 40.30
CA ASP A 235 24.01 2.65 41.50
C ASP A 235 23.17 1.40 41.22
N THR A 236 22.91 0.60 42.25
CA THR A 236 22.10 -0.62 42.14
C THR A 236 21.10 -0.69 43.29
N ILE A 237 19.81 -0.51 42.96
CA ILE A 237 18.72 -0.41 43.93
C ILE A 237 17.74 -1.58 43.74
N TYR A 238 17.38 -2.24 44.85
CA TYR A 238 16.27 -3.18 44.94
C TYR A 238 15.34 -2.72 46.08
N ALA A 239 14.13 -2.25 45.80
CA ALA A 239 13.24 -1.81 46.88
C ALA A 239 12.60 -3.00 47.62
N GLU A 240 12.34 -4.09 46.89
CA GLU A 240 11.75 -5.39 47.29
C GLU A 240 10.22 -5.41 47.48
N GLY A 241 9.57 -4.42 48.12
CA GLY A 241 8.12 -4.19 48.00
C GLY A 241 7.30 -3.83 49.26
N ASP A 242 5.96 -3.87 49.10
CA ASP A 242 5.06 -2.77 49.48
C ASP A 242 5.40 -1.51 48.61
N ASN A 243 4.83 -0.30 48.82
CA ASN A 243 4.92 0.79 47.80
C ASN A 243 6.06 1.80 48.04
N ASP A 244 6.99 1.93 47.10
CA ASP A 244 8.24 2.69 47.30
C ASP A 244 8.41 3.92 46.40
N SER A 245 9.33 4.82 46.79
CA SER A 245 9.68 6.05 46.08
C SER A 245 11.19 6.09 45.84
N ILE A 246 11.63 6.03 44.59
CA ILE A 246 13.05 5.87 44.22
C ILE A 246 13.50 7.07 43.35
N GLU A 247 14.71 7.58 43.59
CA GLU A 247 15.42 8.55 42.74
C GLU A 247 16.83 8.00 42.48
N GLY A 248 17.11 7.53 41.25
CA GLY A 248 18.40 6.91 40.90
C GLY A 248 19.57 7.87 41.14
N GLY A 249 19.55 9.01 40.45
CA GLY A 249 20.45 10.13 40.71
C GLY A 249 21.31 10.51 39.50
N ALA A 250 22.55 10.01 39.43
CA ALA A 250 23.55 10.57 38.52
C ALA A 250 24.71 9.63 38.08
N GLY A 251 24.38 8.47 37.54
CA GLY A 251 25.26 7.68 36.66
C GLY A 251 24.46 6.73 35.78
N ASP A 252 25.05 5.64 35.30
CA ASP A 252 24.29 4.61 34.57
C ASP A 252 23.79 3.57 35.60
N ASP A 253 22.53 3.71 36.04
CA ASP A 253 21.98 3.08 37.24
C ASP A 253 21.12 1.83 36.93
N TYR A 254 21.03 0.90 37.90
CA TYR A 254 20.11 -0.25 37.88
C TYR A 254 19.07 -0.11 39.01
N ILE A 255 17.78 -0.19 38.69
CA ILE A 255 16.68 -0.07 39.65
C ILE A 255 15.67 -1.19 39.44
N ASP A 256 15.18 -1.76 40.54
CA ASP A 256 14.21 -2.86 40.61
C ASP A 256 13.27 -2.54 41.78
N GLY A 257 12.01 -2.17 41.49
CA GLY A 257 11.01 -1.83 42.51
C GLY A 257 10.61 -3.05 43.33
N GLY A 258 9.69 -3.87 42.79
CA GLY A 258 9.38 -5.20 43.33
C GLY A 258 7.89 -5.50 43.44
N ASP A 259 7.46 -6.07 44.58
CA ASP A 259 6.04 -6.35 44.89
C ASP A 259 5.33 -5.04 45.33
N GLY A 260 5.14 -4.09 44.40
CA GLY A 260 4.90 -2.66 44.72
C GLY A 260 3.68 -1.96 44.09
N ASN A 261 3.78 -0.64 44.03
CA ASN A 261 2.88 0.31 43.37
C ASN A 261 3.64 1.66 43.37
N ASP A 262 4.75 1.67 42.66
CA ASP A 262 5.96 2.43 42.99
C ASP A 262 6.07 3.75 42.22
N THR A 263 7.06 4.56 42.55
CA THR A 263 7.36 5.81 41.84
C THR A 263 8.86 6.00 41.73
N ILE A 264 9.38 5.81 40.52
CA ILE A 264 10.81 5.78 40.20
C ILE A 264 11.14 6.97 39.30
N ASP A 265 11.95 7.90 39.80
CA ASP A 265 12.73 8.83 38.98
C ASP A 265 14.05 8.13 38.62
N ALA A 266 14.28 7.92 37.32
CA ALA A 266 15.46 7.19 36.85
C ALA A 266 16.77 7.97 37.08
N GLY A 267 16.71 9.29 37.22
CA GLY A 267 17.89 10.16 37.32
C GLY A 267 18.75 10.18 36.04
N SER A 268 19.81 10.97 36.06
CA SER A 268 20.54 11.30 34.84
C SER A 268 21.59 10.25 34.44
N GLY A 269 21.22 9.35 33.53
CA GLY A 269 22.08 8.21 33.16
C GLY A 269 21.97 7.64 31.76
N SER A 270 22.01 6.32 31.72
CA SER A 270 21.65 5.41 30.63
C SER A 270 21.21 4.11 31.32
N ASN A 271 20.03 4.20 31.92
CA ASN A 271 19.62 3.42 33.07
C ASN A 271 18.98 2.09 32.67
N THR A 272 18.81 1.19 33.63
CA THR A 272 17.96 0.00 33.49
C THR A 272 17.02 -0.08 34.67
N VAL A 273 15.72 0.06 34.43
CA VAL A 273 14.69 0.14 35.48
C VAL A 273 13.60 -0.90 35.24
N TYR A 274 13.23 -1.60 36.30
CA TYR A 274 12.05 -2.47 36.38
C TYR A 274 11.10 -1.92 37.45
N GLY A 275 9.82 -1.76 37.13
CA GLY A 275 8.77 -1.51 38.12
C GLY A 275 8.58 -2.75 39.00
N GLY A 276 7.98 -3.79 38.43
CA GLY A 276 7.93 -5.13 39.01
C GLY A 276 6.56 -5.78 38.94
N ALA A 277 5.75 -5.62 39.99
CA ALA A 277 4.48 -6.30 40.16
C ALA A 277 3.46 -5.42 40.91
N GLY A 278 2.90 -4.44 40.20
CA GLY A 278 2.05 -3.40 40.78
C GLY A 278 1.27 -2.59 39.74
N ASN A 279 1.09 -1.31 40.04
CA ASN A 279 0.79 -0.27 39.04
C ASN A 279 1.79 0.85 39.34
N ASP A 280 2.87 0.89 38.59
CA ASP A 280 4.08 1.63 38.89
C ASP A 280 4.20 2.88 38.01
N ARG A 281 4.91 3.89 38.51
CA ARG A 281 5.33 5.06 37.71
C ARG A 281 6.83 5.05 37.52
N ILE A 282 7.28 5.16 36.27
CA ILE A 282 8.67 5.42 35.91
C ILE A 282 8.77 6.77 35.17
N ASP A 283 9.81 7.55 35.45
CA ASP A 283 9.92 8.97 35.11
C ASP A 283 11.37 9.40 34.85
N ASP A 284 11.66 10.06 33.71
CA ASP A 284 12.93 10.77 33.43
C ASP A 284 12.68 12.27 33.10
N GLU A 285 11.54 12.86 33.52
CA GLU A 285 11.23 14.31 33.30
C GLU A 285 12.27 15.26 33.96
N THR A 286 13.17 14.77 34.82
CA THR A 286 14.15 15.58 35.56
C THR A 286 15.54 15.67 34.90
N GLY A 287 15.83 14.79 33.93
CA GLY A 287 17.10 14.70 33.21
C GLY A 287 17.37 15.83 32.19
N PRO A 288 18.64 16.28 32.00
CA PRO A 288 18.98 17.31 31.01
C PRO A 288 19.51 16.73 29.68
N ILE A 289 18.62 16.16 28.84
CA ILE A 289 18.86 15.59 27.48
C ILE A 289 20.23 14.92 27.33
N LEU A 290 20.27 13.61 27.57
CA LEU A 290 21.50 12.86 27.76
C LEU A 290 22.04 12.30 26.43
N THR A 291 23.03 11.41 26.51
CA THR A 291 23.79 10.95 25.32
C THR A 291 23.95 9.43 25.23
N GLY A 292 23.02 8.71 25.87
CA GLY A 292 22.78 7.28 25.79
C GLY A 292 21.34 7.04 26.23
N GLY A 293 20.72 5.97 25.73
CA GLY A 293 19.33 5.65 26.04
C GLY A 293 19.18 4.75 27.26
N ASN A 294 17.97 4.74 27.79
CA ASN A 294 17.51 3.95 28.91
C ASN A 294 16.85 2.62 28.46
N GLU A 295 16.74 1.67 29.39
CA GLU A 295 15.95 0.44 29.24
C GLU A 295 14.91 0.36 30.39
N PHE A 296 13.62 0.48 30.04
CA PHE A 296 12.50 0.60 30.97
C PHE A 296 11.56 -0.59 30.82
N HIS A 297 11.20 -1.24 31.94
CA HIS A 297 10.23 -2.33 32.01
C HIS A 297 9.18 -2.00 33.09
N GLY A 298 7.89 -2.08 32.76
CA GLY A 298 6.78 -1.98 33.71
C GLY A 298 6.70 -3.25 34.57
N GLY A 299 5.90 -4.22 34.12
CA GLY A 299 5.83 -5.56 34.70
C GLY A 299 4.41 -6.11 34.81
N ASP A 300 4.04 -6.55 36.01
CA ASP A 300 2.82 -7.34 36.29
C ASP A 300 1.61 -6.46 36.75
N GLY A 301 1.25 -5.39 36.00
CA GLY A 301 -0.02 -4.64 36.14
C GLY A 301 -0.09 -3.29 35.40
N ASP A 302 -1.17 -2.50 35.57
CA ASP A 302 -1.47 -1.33 34.72
C ASP A 302 -0.54 -0.11 34.99
N ASP A 303 0.56 0.01 34.25
CA ASP A 303 1.72 0.85 34.54
C ASP A 303 1.74 2.22 33.81
N THR A 304 2.74 3.05 34.10
CA THR A 304 2.88 4.40 33.51
C THR A 304 4.36 4.84 33.40
N ILE A 305 4.90 4.90 32.17
CA ILE A 305 6.32 5.16 31.89
C ILE A 305 6.49 6.46 31.07
N PHE A 306 7.42 7.31 31.51
CA PHE A 306 7.83 8.55 30.83
C PHE A 306 9.36 8.52 30.60
N SER A 307 9.82 8.30 29.36
CA SER A 307 11.27 8.08 29.07
C SER A 307 12.04 9.34 28.64
N GLY A 308 11.38 10.34 28.02
CA GLY A 308 11.94 11.67 27.77
C GLY A 308 12.78 11.81 26.49
N ASP A 309 13.46 12.97 26.31
CA ASP A 309 14.23 13.40 25.11
C ASP A 309 15.46 12.49 24.73
N SER A 310 15.43 11.18 25.00
CA SER A 310 16.51 10.17 24.78
C SER A 310 16.02 9.06 23.85
N ALA A 311 16.94 8.36 23.16
CA ALA A 311 16.61 7.25 22.25
C ALA A 311 16.58 5.91 23.00
N ASP A 312 15.39 5.51 23.44
CA ASP A 312 15.18 4.58 24.55
C ASP A 312 14.55 3.23 24.14
N THR A 313 14.44 2.33 25.11
CA THR A 313 13.84 1.00 24.97
C THR A 313 12.82 0.80 26.10
N VAL A 314 11.54 0.61 25.77
CA VAL A 314 10.43 0.61 26.73
C VAL A 314 9.54 -0.64 26.56
N TYR A 315 9.21 -1.30 27.65
CA TYR A 315 8.27 -2.43 27.73
C TYR A 315 7.19 -2.12 28.80
N GLY A 316 5.91 -2.28 28.47
CA GLY A 316 4.82 -2.32 29.47
C GLY A 316 4.74 -3.68 30.19
N ASP A 317 4.91 -4.76 29.40
CA ASP A 317 4.78 -6.19 29.74
C ASP A 317 3.32 -6.69 29.90
N ALA A 318 2.63 -6.40 31.01
CA ALA A 318 1.40 -7.14 31.38
C ALA A 318 0.33 -6.34 32.16
N GLY A 319 -0.06 -5.17 31.63
CA GLY A 319 -1.07 -4.32 32.23
C GLY A 319 -2.15 -3.77 31.28
N ALA A 320 -2.31 -2.45 31.33
CA ALA A 320 -3.16 -1.63 30.45
C ALA A 320 -2.53 -0.24 30.47
N ASP A 321 -1.38 -0.16 29.79
CA ASP A 321 -0.25 0.66 30.20
C ASP A 321 -0.25 2.03 29.52
N GLN A 322 0.42 3.00 30.12
CA GLN A 322 0.56 4.35 29.56
C GLN A 322 2.03 4.67 29.31
N LEU A 323 2.47 4.52 28.06
CA LEU A 323 3.85 4.67 27.64
C LEU A 323 4.02 5.98 26.85
N ASN A 324 4.89 6.87 27.30
CA ASN A 324 5.18 8.15 26.65
C ASN A 324 6.69 8.37 26.51
N ALA A 325 7.22 8.29 25.29
CA ALA A 325 8.65 8.43 25.06
C ALA A 325 9.11 9.88 24.77
N GLU A 326 8.20 10.82 24.49
CA GLU A 326 8.45 12.23 24.14
C GLU A 326 9.28 12.48 22.86
N GLY A 327 10.46 11.87 22.70
CA GLY A 327 11.19 11.88 21.43
C GLY A 327 12.66 11.45 21.48
N GLY A 328 12.95 10.34 20.80
CA GLY A 328 14.29 9.84 20.56
C GLY A 328 14.49 9.31 19.13
N ASP A 329 14.70 8.01 19.03
CA ASP A 329 14.61 7.14 17.84
C ASP A 329 14.24 5.77 18.47
N ASP A 330 13.00 5.65 18.94
CA ASP A 330 12.63 4.83 20.10
C ASP A 330 12.18 3.40 19.75
N SER A 331 12.20 2.50 20.74
CA SER A 331 11.72 1.12 20.59
C SER A 331 10.80 0.73 21.75
N ILE A 332 9.51 0.59 21.47
CA ILE A 332 8.44 0.44 22.46
C ILE A 332 7.63 -0.83 22.22
N TRP A 333 7.32 -1.55 23.30
CA TRP A 333 6.36 -2.65 23.35
C TRP A 333 5.31 -2.36 24.43
N GLY A 334 4.03 -2.48 24.10
CA GLY A 334 2.95 -2.57 25.07
C GLY A 334 3.06 -3.90 25.83
N GLY A 335 2.42 -4.93 25.30
CA GLY A 335 2.75 -6.32 25.61
C GLY A 335 1.53 -7.24 25.72
N SER A 336 0.65 -6.99 26.68
CA SER A 336 -0.58 -7.78 26.83
C SER A 336 -1.66 -7.07 27.65
N GLY A 337 -2.52 -6.31 26.97
CA GLY A 337 -3.58 -5.57 27.62
C GLY A 337 -4.38 -4.60 26.76
N ASN A 338 -4.39 -3.34 27.17
CA ASN A 338 -5.17 -2.30 26.52
C ASN A 338 -4.39 -0.99 26.61
N ASP A 339 -3.29 -0.97 25.88
CA ASP A 339 -2.18 -0.07 26.11
C ASP A 339 -2.37 1.24 25.34
N THR A 340 -1.74 2.30 25.86
CA THR A 340 -1.81 3.66 25.30
C THR A 340 -0.39 4.17 25.14
N VAL A 341 0.10 4.15 23.89
CA VAL A 341 1.47 4.50 23.54
C VAL A 341 1.53 5.84 22.81
N THR A 342 2.48 6.68 23.18
CA THR A 342 2.88 7.89 22.44
C THR A 342 4.39 7.89 22.33
N ALA A 343 4.93 7.65 21.13
CA ALA A 343 6.38 7.67 20.92
C ALA A 343 6.91 9.11 20.95
N GLY A 344 6.40 9.97 20.07
CA GLY A 344 6.46 11.42 20.22
C GLY A 344 7.18 12.14 19.09
N SER A 345 8.51 12.02 19.01
CA SER A 345 9.28 12.73 17.98
C SER A 345 10.67 12.15 17.67
N GLY A 346 10.71 11.00 17.00
CA GLY A 346 11.94 10.38 16.52
C GLY A 346 11.83 9.78 15.11
N ASN A 347 12.04 8.48 15.02
CA ASN A 347 11.76 7.59 13.88
C ASN A 347 11.50 6.23 14.53
N ASP A 348 10.32 6.14 15.14
CA ASP A 348 10.09 5.29 16.30
C ASP A 348 9.53 3.92 15.91
N THR A 349 9.71 2.91 16.75
CA THR A 349 9.38 1.51 16.47
C THR A 349 8.46 0.99 17.57
N VAL A 350 7.15 0.82 17.30
CA VAL A 350 6.14 0.58 18.35
C VAL A 350 5.27 -0.65 18.06
N TYR A 351 5.26 -1.60 18.99
CA TYR A 351 4.38 -2.78 18.97
C TYR A 351 3.34 -2.68 20.10
N GLY A 352 2.05 -2.92 19.82
CA GLY A 352 1.04 -3.17 20.86
C GLY A 352 1.12 -4.59 21.44
N ASP A 353 1.35 -5.56 20.54
CA ASP A 353 1.37 -7.01 20.74
C ASP A 353 -0.01 -7.68 20.90
N ALA A 354 -0.80 -7.43 21.97
CA ALA A 354 -2.00 -8.25 22.23
C ALA A 354 -3.10 -7.66 23.16
N ASP A 355 -4.35 -8.02 22.84
CA ASP A 355 -5.61 -7.36 23.26
C ASP A 355 -5.73 -5.97 22.55
N ASN A 356 -6.48 -4.95 22.99
CA ASN A 356 -6.83 -3.79 22.12
C ASN A 356 -6.07 -2.49 22.45
N ASP A 357 -5.25 -1.98 21.54
CA ASP A 357 -4.26 -0.93 21.82
C ASP A 357 -4.51 0.42 21.12
N SER A 358 -3.88 1.48 21.65
CA SER A 358 -3.99 2.86 21.16
C SER A 358 -2.60 3.48 20.99
N ILE A 359 -2.09 3.47 19.77
CA ILE A 359 -0.70 3.86 19.43
C ILE A 359 -0.69 5.19 18.67
N SER A 360 0.24 6.07 19.05
CA SER A 360 0.60 7.29 18.33
C SER A 360 2.11 7.31 18.11
N GLY A 361 2.55 7.41 16.85
CA GLY A 361 3.93 7.74 16.47
C GLY A 361 4.27 9.17 16.90
N GLY A 362 4.23 10.12 15.98
CA GLY A 362 4.10 11.54 16.33
C GLY A 362 4.66 12.52 15.31
N THR A 363 5.99 12.62 15.22
CA THR A 363 6.68 13.37 14.15
C THR A 363 8.05 12.77 13.84
N GLY A 364 8.15 12.13 12.68
CA GLY A 364 9.23 11.19 12.41
C GLY A 364 8.74 10.14 11.43
N ALA A 365 9.63 9.37 10.81
CA ALA A 365 9.21 8.27 9.95
C ALA A 365 9.08 6.99 10.80
N ASP A 366 7.87 6.74 11.30
CA ASP A 366 7.61 5.78 12.37
C ASP A 366 7.14 4.41 11.83
N GLU A 367 7.47 3.32 12.51
CA GLU A 367 7.07 1.93 12.18
C GLU A 367 6.20 1.38 13.33
N LEU A 368 4.91 1.15 13.05
CA LEU A 368 3.87 0.86 14.06
C LEU A 368 3.17 -0.47 13.75
N TRP A 369 2.99 -1.31 14.77
CA TRP A 369 2.22 -2.56 14.71
C TRP A 369 1.19 -2.62 15.84
N GLY A 370 -0.06 -2.97 15.52
CA GLY A 370 -1.08 -3.33 16.51
C GLY A 370 -0.75 -4.69 17.10
N GLY A 371 -1.23 -5.76 16.45
CA GLY A 371 -0.89 -7.13 16.78
C GLY A 371 -2.13 -8.02 16.74
N THR A 372 -2.71 -8.34 17.90
CA THR A 372 -3.98 -9.10 17.96
C THR A 372 -5.03 -8.42 18.83
N GLY A 373 -5.81 -7.51 18.22
CA GLY A 373 -6.75 -6.63 18.93
C GLY A 373 -7.98 -6.21 18.11
N ASP A 374 -8.51 -5.02 18.41
CA ASP A 374 -9.27 -4.16 17.49
C ASP A 374 -8.67 -2.77 17.78
N ASP A 375 -7.63 -2.39 17.03
CA ASP A 375 -6.60 -1.43 17.47
C ASP A 375 -6.78 -0.03 16.86
N SER A 376 -6.04 0.95 17.40
CA SER A 376 -6.12 2.37 17.00
C SER A 376 -4.72 2.98 16.83
N LEU A 377 -4.20 3.01 15.60
CA LEU A 377 -2.86 3.48 15.24
C LEU A 377 -2.90 4.84 14.51
N GLN A 378 -2.03 5.77 14.90
CA GLN A 378 -1.86 7.08 14.27
C GLN A 378 -0.37 7.38 14.01
N GLY A 379 0.06 7.49 12.75
CA GLY A 379 1.42 7.94 12.39
C GLY A 379 1.66 9.41 12.77
N ASN A 380 0.66 10.25 12.50
CA ASN A 380 0.57 11.71 12.67
C ASN A 380 1.42 12.54 11.70
N GLY A 381 2.63 12.13 11.31
CA GLY A 381 3.43 12.97 10.42
C GLY A 381 4.91 12.67 10.22
N GLY A 382 5.20 11.73 9.32
CA GLY A 382 6.47 11.67 8.61
C GLY A 382 6.41 11.03 7.23
N THR A 383 6.53 9.71 7.20
CA THR A 383 6.52 8.81 6.02
C THR A 383 6.35 7.40 6.60
N ASP A 384 5.16 7.12 7.08
CA ASP A 384 4.94 6.21 8.23
C ASP A 384 4.48 4.83 7.77
N LEU A 385 4.81 3.79 8.54
CA LEU A 385 4.70 2.39 8.15
C LEU A 385 3.85 1.63 9.18
N ILE A 386 2.57 1.41 8.86
CA ILE A 386 1.53 1.05 9.84
C ILE A 386 0.91 -0.31 9.51
N TYR A 387 0.86 -1.21 10.50
CA TYR A 387 0.25 -2.54 10.42
C TYR A 387 -0.80 -2.73 11.53
N GLY A 388 -2.03 -3.11 11.20
CA GLY A 388 -3.02 -3.58 12.20
C GLY A 388 -2.73 -5.01 12.67
N GLU A 389 -2.61 -5.92 11.69
CA GLU A 389 -2.44 -7.38 11.80
C GLU A 389 -3.73 -8.21 12.00
N ASP A 390 -4.13 -8.57 13.23
CA ASP A 390 -5.09 -9.67 13.49
C ASP A 390 -6.36 -9.19 14.24
N GLY A 391 -6.99 -8.11 13.75
CA GLY A 391 -8.10 -7.41 14.42
C GLY A 391 -9.03 -6.60 13.52
N ALA A 392 -10.00 -5.86 14.09
CA ALA A 392 -10.87 -4.93 13.36
C ALA A 392 -10.42 -3.47 13.56
N ASP A 393 -9.39 -3.08 12.81
CA ASP A 393 -8.46 -2.02 13.21
C ASP A 393 -8.81 -0.63 12.65
N THR A 394 -8.22 0.40 13.25
CA THR A 394 -8.41 1.81 12.90
C THR A 394 -7.05 2.50 12.72
N LEU A 395 -6.69 2.81 11.48
CA LEU A 395 -5.37 3.32 11.08
C LEU A 395 -5.47 4.72 10.45
N ASP A 396 -4.56 5.63 10.80
CA ASP A 396 -4.50 7.02 10.31
C ASP A 396 -3.02 7.40 10.06
N GLY A 397 -2.64 7.64 8.80
CA GLY A 397 -1.27 8.00 8.41
C GLY A 397 -0.91 9.39 8.93
N GLY A 398 -1.48 10.42 8.30
CA GLY A 398 -1.59 11.76 8.87
C GLY A 398 -1.02 12.87 7.98
N LEU A 399 0.30 12.99 7.92
CA LEU A 399 1.01 14.02 7.15
C LEU A 399 2.32 13.45 6.56
N GLY A 400 2.25 12.77 5.41
CA GLY A 400 3.42 12.05 4.91
C GLY A 400 3.36 11.56 3.47
N SER A 401 3.70 10.30 3.29
CA SER A 401 3.57 9.50 2.06
C SER A 401 3.59 8.05 2.54
N ASP A 402 2.50 7.70 3.19
CA ASP A 402 2.44 6.70 4.25
C ASP A 402 2.03 5.34 3.68
N THR A 403 2.21 4.28 4.45
CA THR A 403 2.09 2.90 3.96
C THR A 403 1.40 2.07 5.03
N LEU A 404 0.13 1.73 4.78
CA LEU A 404 -0.81 1.20 5.76
C LEU A 404 -1.37 -0.16 5.30
N TRP A 405 -1.34 -1.14 6.20
CA TRP A 405 -2.03 -2.43 6.04
C TRP A 405 -2.98 -2.65 7.21
N GLY A 406 -4.26 -2.97 6.93
CA GLY A 406 -5.21 -3.51 7.89
C GLY A 406 -4.75 -4.88 8.39
N GLY A 407 -5.18 -5.95 7.72
CA GLY A 407 -4.68 -7.31 7.97
C GLY A 407 -5.77 -8.35 7.82
N THR A 408 -6.29 -8.89 8.92
CA THR A 408 -7.45 -9.81 8.88
C THR A 408 -8.57 -9.31 9.80
N GLY A 409 -9.56 -8.65 9.20
CA GLY A 409 -10.34 -7.65 9.94
C GLY A 409 -11.68 -7.21 9.36
N ALA A 410 -11.96 -5.92 9.53
CA ALA A 410 -13.08 -5.16 8.98
C ALA A 410 -12.79 -3.67 9.20
N ASP A 411 -11.75 -3.20 8.53
CA ASP A 411 -10.84 -2.17 9.03
C ASP A 411 -11.19 -0.78 8.53
N THR A 412 -10.70 0.26 9.21
CA THR A 412 -10.89 1.66 8.80
C THR A 412 -9.53 2.33 8.64
N ILE A 413 -9.19 2.74 7.43
CA ILE A 413 -7.83 3.20 7.06
C ILE A 413 -7.92 4.59 6.42
N TRP A 414 -7.16 5.54 6.95
CA TRP A 414 -6.99 6.88 6.40
C TRP A 414 -5.54 7.14 6.01
N GLY A 415 -5.30 7.64 4.79
CA GLY A 415 -3.97 8.15 4.37
C GLY A 415 -3.70 9.54 4.95
N ALA A 416 -4.59 10.47 4.63
CA ALA A 416 -4.65 11.89 5.00
C ALA A 416 -3.88 12.85 4.05
N ASP A 417 -2.99 13.74 4.53
CA ASP A 417 -2.26 14.67 3.65
C ASP A 417 -1.01 13.96 3.06
N GLY A 418 -1.15 13.24 1.95
CA GLY A 418 -0.16 12.23 1.53
C GLY A 418 0.07 11.99 0.03
N ASN A 419 0.56 10.79 -0.26
CA ASN A 419 0.76 10.14 -1.57
C ASN A 419 0.94 8.64 -1.24
N ASP A 420 -0.15 8.00 -0.83
CA ASP A 420 -0.13 6.92 0.15
C ASP A 420 -0.37 5.53 -0.44
N TYR A 421 -0.06 4.48 0.32
CA TYR A 421 -0.20 3.08 -0.06
C TYR A 421 -1.05 2.32 0.96
N LEU A 422 -2.34 2.15 0.69
CA LEU A 422 -3.33 1.59 1.61
C LEU A 422 -3.75 0.18 1.17
N LEU A 423 -3.78 -0.78 2.11
CA LEU A 423 -4.26 -2.14 1.92
C LEU A 423 -5.20 -2.60 3.04
N GLY A 424 -6.35 -3.20 2.69
CA GLY A 424 -7.21 -3.90 3.66
C GLY A 424 -6.72 -5.32 3.99
N GLU A 425 -6.37 -6.06 2.93
CA GLU A 425 -6.04 -7.51 2.90
C GLU A 425 -7.25 -8.46 3.07
N ASP A 426 -7.52 -9.03 4.24
CA ASP A 426 -8.46 -10.15 4.46
C ASP A 426 -9.68 -9.68 5.30
N GLY A 427 -10.43 -8.68 4.80
CA GLY A 427 -11.40 -7.91 5.60
C GLY A 427 -12.77 -7.62 4.97
N ASN A 428 -13.30 -6.43 5.27
CA ASN A 428 -14.60 -5.91 4.83
C ASN A 428 -14.58 -4.37 4.99
N ASP A 429 -13.68 -3.72 4.26
CA ASP A 429 -12.90 -2.59 4.80
C ASP A 429 -13.40 -1.21 4.33
N SER A 430 -12.88 -0.15 4.94
CA SER A 430 -13.29 1.24 4.74
C SER A 430 -12.08 2.16 4.65
N MET A 431 -11.63 2.44 3.43
CA MET A 431 -10.35 3.09 3.13
C MET A 431 -10.57 4.44 2.45
N ASP A 432 -9.87 5.49 2.88
CA ASP A 432 -9.98 6.86 2.35
C ASP A 432 -8.57 7.49 2.27
N GLY A 433 -8.01 7.59 1.06
CA GLY A 433 -6.67 8.15 0.82
C GLY A 433 -6.57 9.60 1.27
N ALA A 434 -7.59 10.38 0.87
CA ALA A 434 -7.89 11.75 1.25
C ALA A 434 -7.27 12.85 0.36
N ALA A 435 -5.94 13.02 0.33
CA ALA A 435 -5.34 14.23 -0.25
C ALA A 435 -3.93 14.05 -0.85
N GLY A 436 -3.81 13.15 -1.81
CA GLY A 436 -2.61 12.89 -2.61
C GLY A 436 -2.92 12.22 -3.94
N ASP A 437 -1.88 11.81 -4.69
CA ASP A 437 -2.06 10.77 -5.73
C ASP A 437 -1.85 9.41 -5.03
N ASP A 438 -2.93 8.79 -4.56
CA ASP A 438 -2.91 7.66 -3.64
C ASP A 438 -3.12 6.31 -4.34
N LEU A 439 -2.80 5.23 -3.64
CA LEU A 439 -2.89 3.86 -4.12
C LEU A 439 -3.63 2.99 -3.10
N LEU A 440 -4.84 2.55 -3.47
CA LEU A 440 -5.72 1.74 -2.63
C LEU A 440 -5.91 0.33 -3.20
N TRP A 441 -5.96 -0.66 -2.33
CA TRP A 441 -6.35 -2.03 -2.66
C TRP A 441 -7.07 -2.63 -1.44
N GLY A 442 -8.39 -2.86 -1.53
CA GLY A 442 -9.17 -3.49 -0.45
C GLY A 442 -8.68 -4.91 -0.16
N GLY A 443 -9.26 -5.88 -0.86
CA GLY A 443 -8.73 -7.24 -0.93
C GLY A 443 -9.83 -8.28 -0.96
N ALA A 444 -9.94 -9.07 0.11
CA ALA A 444 -10.83 -10.23 0.16
C ALA A 444 -12.15 -9.94 0.91
N GLY A 445 -12.89 -8.90 0.51
CA GLY A 445 -14.13 -8.47 1.18
C GLY A 445 -15.25 -7.89 0.29
N ASP A 446 -16.25 -7.30 0.95
CA ASP A 446 -17.16 -6.31 0.32
C ASP A 446 -16.68 -4.90 0.75
N ASP A 447 -15.73 -4.29 0.04
CA ASP A 447 -14.95 -3.14 0.55
C ASP A 447 -15.50 -1.76 0.13
N TRP A 448 -15.04 -0.69 0.79
CA TRP A 448 -15.34 0.71 0.45
C TRP A 448 -14.03 1.49 0.31
N LEU A 449 -13.76 1.99 -0.90
CA LEU A 449 -12.54 2.70 -1.25
C LEU A 449 -12.89 4.14 -1.69
N TRP A 450 -12.21 5.13 -1.10
CA TRP A 450 -12.26 6.55 -1.46
C TRP A 450 -10.86 7.07 -1.77
N GLY A 451 -10.68 7.77 -2.88
CA GLY A 451 -9.46 8.55 -3.16
C GLY A 451 -9.55 9.97 -2.58
N SER A 452 -10.70 10.60 -2.81
CA SER A 452 -11.14 11.93 -2.35
C SER A 452 -10.53 13.13 -3.08
N THR A 453 -9.21 13.37 -3.10
CA THR A 453 -8.61 14.48 -3.87
C THR A 453 -7.17 14.25 -4.34
N GLY A 454 -7.03 13.87 -5.61
CA GLY A 454 -5.79 13.82 -6.37
C GLY A 454 -5.94 12.87 -7.55
N SER A 455 -4.89 12.17 -7.99
CA SER A 455 -5.01 11.20 -9.11
C SER A 455 -4.84 9.77 -8.61
N ASP A 456 -5.93 9.20 -8.12
CA ASP A 456 -5.94 8.01 -7.28
C ASP A 456 -6.04 6.71 -8.07
N ARG A 457 -5.52 5.61 -7.50
CA ARG A 457 -5.51 4.31 -8.16
C ARG A 457 -5.96 3.16 -7.29
N PHE A 458 -6.99 2.47 -7.76
CA PHE A 458 -7.62 1.32 -7.11
C PHE A 458 -7.21 0.04 -7.85
N TYR A 459 -6.54 -0.91 -7.18
CA TYR A 459 -6.11 -2.17 -7.80
C TYR A 459 -7.06 -3.33 -7.56
N PHE A 460 -7.22 -4.18 -8.58
CA PHE A 460 -8.13 -5.33 -8.60
C PHE A 460 -7.50 -6.60 -9.19
N THR A 461 -8.06 -7.76 -8.84
CA THR A 461 -7.56 -9.12 -9.12
C THR A 461 -8.68 -10.11 -9.45
N ASP A 462 -8.35 -11.40 -9.57
CA ASP A 462 -9.30 -12.47 -9.87
C ASP A 462 -10.18 -12.90 -8.66
N THR A 463 -10.11 -12.20 -7.52
CA THR A 463 -10.54 -12.74 -6.21
C THR A 463 -11.23 -11.79 -5.21
N GLU A 464 -11.46 -10.51 -5.51
CA GLU A 464 -12.31 -9.64 -4.66
C GLU A 464 -13.78 -10.15 -4.60
N ASP A 465 -14.61 -9.72 -3.63
CA ASP A 465 -16.04 -10.11 -3.54
C ASP A 465 -16.99 -8.98 -4.05
N PHE A 466 -17.32 -7.92 -3.28
CA PHE A 466 -18.16 -6.80 -3.77
C PHE A 466 -17.86 -5.39 -3.24
N ASP A 467 -17.22 -4.56 -4.07
CA ASP A 467 -16.66 -3.27 -3.63
C ASP A 467 -17.44 -2.03 -4.11
N MET A 468 -17.32 -0.96 -3.32
CA MET A 468 -17.74 0.39 -3.64
C MET A 468 -16.49 1.26 -3.81
N VAL A 469 -16.26 1.78 -5.01
CA VAL A 469 -15.17 2.70 -5.31
C VAL A 469 -15.70 4.11 -5.53
N TYR A 470 -15.03 5.09 -4.94
CA TYR A 470 -15.16 6.51 -5.25
C TYR A 470 -13.74 7.02 -5.55
N GLY A 471 -13.51 7.66 -6.69
CA GLY A 471 -12.30 8.46 -6.89
C GLY A 471 -12.37 9.73 -6.03
N GLY A 472 -12.33 10.90 -6.67
CA GLY A 472 -12.37 12.21 -6.04
C GLY A 472 -13.28 13.21 -6.72
N GLU A 473 -13.08 14.49 -6.40
CA GLU A 473 -13.49 15.62 -7.25
C GLU A 473 -12.72 16.88 -6.78
N ASP A 474 -11.51 17.12 -7.30
CA ASP A 474 -10.75 18.33 -6.99
C ASP A 474 -11.39 19.58 -7.64
N SER A 475 -11.13 20.72 -7.03
CA SER A 475 -11.88 21.96 -7.23
C SER A 475 -11.70 22.64 -8.60
N ASP A 476 -10.88 22.09 -9.49
CA ASP A 476 -10.79 22.48 -10.89
C ASP A 476 -10.68 21.36 -11.95
N ASP A 477 -11.07 20.11 -11.65
CA ASP A 477 -11.42 19.07 -12.65
C ASP A 477 -10.22 18.79 -13.60
N SER A 478 -9.15 18.22 -13.02
CA SER A 478 -7.84 18.02 -13.69
C SER A 478 -6.94 16.91 -13.12
N ASP A 479 -7.43 16.27 -12.07
CA ASP A 479 -7.21 14.92 -11.54
C ASP A 479 -7.54 13.82 -12.60
N THR A 480 -7.24 12.55 -12.29
CA THR A 480 -7.56 11.39 -13.14
C THR A 480 -7.51 10.11 -12.31
N ASP A 481 -8.69 9.60 -11.93
CA ASP A 481 -8.82 8.44 -11.06
C ASP A 481 -8.96 7.13 -11.87
N ALA A 482 -8.29 6.08 -11.37
CA ALA A 482 -7.98 4.89 -12.15
C ALA A 482 -8.44 3.59 -11.47
N LEU A 483 -9.38 2.88 -12.11
CA LEU A 483 -9.62 1.46 -11.84
C LEU A 483 -8.56 0.64 -12.59
N ASP A 484 -7.66 -0.03 -11.87
CA ASP A 484 -6.55 -0.79 -12.44
C ASP A 484 -6.66 -2.31 -12.18
N PHE A 485 -7.13 -3.02 -13.20
CA PHE A 485 -7.26 -4.47 -13.22
C PHE A 485 -6.00 -5.18 -13.76
N SER A 486 -4.83 -4.52 -13.85
CA SER A 486 -3.62 -5.09 -14.49
C SER A 486 -3.03 -6.31 -13.78
N TYR A 487 -3.50 -6.64 -12.58
CA TYR A 487 -3.20 -7.88 -11.86
C TYR A 487 -4.19 -9.03 -12.14
N ALA A 488 -5.33 -8.77 -12.79
CA ALA A 488 -6.32 -9.79 -13.18
C ALA A 488 -5.83 -10.66 -14.35
N THR A 489 -6.21 -11.94 -14.31
CA THR A 489 -5.87 -12.96 -15.32
C THR A 489 -7.09 -13.68 -15.91
N ASP A 490 -8.27 -13.53 -15.30
CA ASP A 490 -9.58 -13.83 -15.86
C ASP A 490 -10.18 -12.55 -16.51
N PRO A 491 -11.15 -12.64 -17.45
CA PRO A 491 -11.62 -11.46 -18.20
C PRO A 491 -12.41 -10.43 -17.39
N VAL A 492 -12.17 -9.15 -17.65
CA VAL A 492 -12.81 -8.00 -16.99
C VAL A 492 -13.96 -7.44 -17.86
N SER A 493 -15.06 -7.05 -17.22
CA SER A 493 -16.21 -6.41 -17.87
C SER A 493 -16.65 -5.15 -17.12
N VAL A 494 -16.26 -3.96 -17.60
CA VAL A 494 -16.61 -2.64 -17.05
C VAL A 494 -17.73 -2.01 -17.89
N THR A 495 -18.70 -1.36 -17.23
CA THR A 495 -19.79 -0.64 -17.91
C THR A 495 -20.17 0.61 -17.14
N PHE A 496 -20.10 1.76 -17.81
CA PHE A 496 -20.59 3.03 -17.31
C PHE A 496 -22.12 3.09 -17.48
N ASP A 497 -22.85 3.57 -16.46
CA ASP A 497 -24.30 3.83 -16.49
C ASP A 497 -24.60 5.34 -16.67
N GLY A 498 -23.56 6.19 -16.72
CA GLY A 498 -23.61 7.63 -16.98
C GLY A 498 -22.22 8.28 -16.98
N TRP A 499 -22.19 9.59 -16.77
CA TRP A 499 -20.97 10.38 -16.48
C TRP A 499 -20.27 9.81 -15.24
N GLU A 500 -19.02 9.32 -15.41
CA GLU A 500 -18.09 8.83 -14.37
C GLU A 500 -18.59 7.78 -13.36
N PHE A 501 -19.77 7.18 -13.54
CA PHE A 501 -20.26 6.11 -12.66
C PHE A 501 -20.71 4.85 -13.40
N GLY A 502 -20.56 3.70 -12.74
CA GLY A 502 -20.87 2.41 -13.36
C GLY A 502 -20.72 1.20 -12.45
N SER A 503 -20.33 0.08 -13.07
CA SER A 503 -20.05 -1.19 -12.39
C SER A 503 -19.06 -2.04 -13.17
N TYR A 504 -18.41 -2.98 -12.50
CA TYR A 504 -17.53 -3.99 -13.10
C TYR A 504 -17.89 -5.42 -12.67
N GLU A 505 -17.49 -6.41 -13.47
CA GLU A 505 -17.50 -7.85 -13.18
C GLU A 505 -16.14 -8.45 -13.60
N VAL A 506 -15.43 -9.13 -12.68
CA VAL A 506 -14.16 -9.82 -12.98
C VAL A 506 -14.37 -11.33 -13.03
N GLY A 507 -13.95 -11.92 -14.14
CA GLY A 507 -13.88 -13.35 -14.35
C GLY A 507 -15.22 -14.08 -14.39
N ALA A 508 -15.14 -15.41 -14.29
CA ALA A 508 -16.33 -16.27 -14.26
C ALA A 508 -16.81 -16.62 -12.82
N ALA A 509 -16.20 -16.01 -11.80
CA ALA A 509 -16.54 -16.21 -10.38
C ALA A 509 -17.69 -15.27 -9.94
N GLY A 510 -17.67 -14.02 -10.40
CA GLY A 510 -18.66 -12.99 -10.05
C GLY A 510 -18.20 -12.01 -8.98
N SER A 511 -16.88 -11.78 -8.87
CA SER A 511 -16.30 -10.57 -8.25
C SER A 511 -16.87 -9.36 -9.00
N THR A 512 -17.47 -8.40 -8.30
CA THR A 512 -18.21 -7.30 -8.94
C THR A 512 -18.13 -6.04 -8.10
N GLY A 513 -18.15 -4.85 -8.69
CA GLY A 513 -18.21 -3.62 -7.89
C GLY A 513 -19.02 -2.50 -8.53
N GLN A 514 -19.15 -1.41 -7.80
CA GLN A 514 -19.72 -0.15 -8.26
C GLN A 514 -18.69 0.97 -8.12
N PHE A 515 -18.66 1.89 -9.08
CA PHE A 515 -17.76 3.03 -9.06
C PHE A 515 -18.47 4.35 -9.35
N TRP A 516 -17.90 5.44 -8.85
CA TRP A 516 -18.29 6.84 -9.06
C TRP A 516 -17.03 7.70 -9.12
N GLU A 517 -17.09 8.78 -9.91
CA GLU A 517 -15.99 9.72 -10.14
C GLU A 517 -14.69 8.95 -10.53
N ILE A 518 -14.66 8.44 -11.77
CA ILE A 518 -13.58 7.65 -12.39
C ILE A 518 -13.50 7.95 -13.89
N GLU A 519 -12.32 8.37 -14.36
CA GLU A 519 -12.06 8.75 -15.76
C GLU A 519 -11.20 7.71 -16.49
N GLN A 520 -10.33 6.98 -15.76
CA GLN A 520 -9.40 6.00 -16.31
C GLN A 520 -9.79 4.56 -15.94
N VAL A 521 -9.74 3.66 -16.94
CA VAL A 521 -9.91 2.21 -16.74
C VAL A 521 -8.79 1.44 -17.43
N VAL A 522 -8.08 0.62 -16.66
CA VAL A 522 -7.00 -0.26 -17.14
C VAL A 522 -7.41 -1.72 -16.97
N GLY A 523 -7.53 -2.44 -18.08
CA GLY A 523 -7.83 -3.88 -18.14
C GLY A 523 -6.68 -4.76 -17.64
N GLY A 524 -6.89 -6.08 -17.69
CA GLY A 524 -5.99 -7.08 -17.16
C GLY A 524 -5.18 -7.82 -18.21
N SER A 525 -5.20 -9.15 -18.13
CA SER A 525 -4.64 -10.06 -19.13
C SER A 525 -5.67 -11.08 -19.66
N GLY A 526 -6.94 -10.70 -19.53
CA GLY A 526 -8.11 -11.42 -20.05
C GLY A 526 -8.44 -11.04 -21.49
N SER A 527 -9.71 -11.13 -21.87
CA SER A 527 -10.24 -10.61 -23.14
C SER A 527 -11.38 -9.69 -22.75
N ASP A 528 -11.06 -8.42 -22.57
CA ASP A 528 -11.80 -7.53 -21.68
C ASP A 528 -12.84 -6.71 -22.44
N THR A 529 -13.81 -6.16 -21.72
CA THR A 529 -14.88 -5.35 -22.29
C THR A 529 -15.09 -4.11 -21.44
N ILE A 530 -14.82 -2.94 -22.01
CA ILE A 530 -14.98 -1.65 -21.33
C ILE A 530 -15.94 -0.81 -22.19
N ASP A 531 -17.16 -0.62 -21.67
CA ASP A 531 -18.25 0.10 -22.35
C ASP A 531 -18.55 1.42 -21.63
N ALA A 532 -17.95 2.51 -22.13
CA ALA A 532 -18.17 3.88 -21.70
C ALA A 532 -19.27 4.60 -22.52
N SER A 533 -20.07 3.90 -23.32
CA SER A 533 -21.06 4.52 -24.24
C SER A 533 -22.24 5.25 -23.59
N ALA A 534 -22.26 5.33 -22.27
CA ALA A 534 -23.18 6.14 -21.48
C ALA A 534 -22.54 7.40 -20.85
N SER A 535 -21.21 7.59 -20.97
CA SER A 535 -20.52 8.78 -20.48
C SER A 535 -20.80 10.00 -21.38
N ASP A 536 -20.88 11.17 -20.73
CA ASP A 536 -20.98 12.51 -21.34
C ASP A 536 -19.61 13.26 -21.26
N ALA A 537 -18.52 12.59 -20.88
CA ALA A 537 -17.16 13.15 -20.69
C ALA A 537 -16.03 12.27 -21.28
N ASP A 538 -14.84 12.87 -21.43
CA ASP A 538 -13.62 12.31 -22.04
C ASP A 538 -13.08 11.10 -21.23
N ALA A 539 -13.08 9.89 -21.80
CA ALA A 539 -12.68 8.66 -21.11
C ALA A 539 -11.27 8.16 -21.51
N GLU A 540 -10.48 7.64 -20.55
CA GLU A 540 -9.16 7.04 -20.82
C GLU A 540 -9.16 5.50 -20.60
N LEU A 541 -9.10 4.72 -21.68
CA LEU A 541 -9.34 3.28 -21.66
C LEU A 541 -8.16 2.47 -22.20
N TYR A 542 -7.69 1.49 -21.42
CA TYR A 542 -6.60 0.59 -21.77
C TYR A 542 -7.03 -0.88 -21.69
N GLY A 543 -6.90 -1.68 -22.76
CA GLY A 543 -7.16 -3.13 -22.73
C GLY A 543 -5.97 -3.97 -22.24
N LEU A 544 -4.75 -3.47 -22.47
CA LEU A 544 -3.46 -4.12 -22.19
C LEU A 544 -3.18 -5.39 -23.01
N ALA A 545 -3.89 -6.50 -22.79
CA ALA A 545 -3.44 -7.81 -23.27
C ALA A 545 -4.53 -8.88 -23.44
N GLY A 546 -5.54 -8.61 -24.27
CA GLY A 546 -6.53 -9.58 -24.74
C GLY A 546 -6.89 -9.44 -26.22
N ASP A 547 -7.85 -10.24 -26.71
CA ASP A 547 -8.67 -9.80 -27.86
C ASP A 547 -9.80 -8.94 -27.25
N ASP A 548 -9.63 -7.62 -27.19
CA ASP A 548 -10.41 -6.72 -26.32
C ASP A 548 -11.55 -5.98 -27.02
N SER A 549 -12.49 -5.42 -26.23
CA SER A 549 -13.69 -4.70 -26.71
C SER A 549 -13.86 -3.37 -25.97
N LEU A 550 -13.27 -2.30 -26.51
CA LEU A 550 -13.25 -0.96 -25.92
C LEU A 550 -14.23 -0.04 -26.67
N THR A 551 -15.06 0.69 -25.94
CA THR A 551 -16.02 1.65 -26.50
C THR A 551 -16.06 2.92 -25.65
N GLY A 552 -15.76 4.06 -26.28
CA GLY A 552 -15.84 5.39 -25.70
C GLY A 552 -17.27 5.91 -25.54
N GLY A 553 -17.39 7.20 -25.17
CA GLY A 553 -18.63 7.86 -24.76
C GLY A 553 -18.99 9.07 -25.63
N SER A 554 -18.96 10.25 -25.01
CA SER A 554 -19.07 11.55 -25.69
C SER A 554 -17.98 12.46 -25.13
N GLY A 555 -16.98 12.83 -25.93
CA GLY A 555 -15.80 13.52 -25.40
C GLY A 555 -14.69 13.76 -26.42
N ALA A 556 -13.45 13.55 -26.00
CA ALA A 556 -12.27 13.41 -26.83
C ALA A 556 -11.43 12.24 -26.30
N ASP A 557 -12.00 11.04 -26.42
CA ASP A 557 -11.59 9.84 -25.68
C ASP A 557 -10.16 9.38 -26.05
N SER A 558 -9.46 8.77 -25.11
CA SER A 558 -8.11 8.23 -25.28
C SER A 558 -8.13 6.71 -25.08
N ILE A 559 -8.14 5.95 -26.17
CA ILE A 559 -8.38 4.50 -26.15
C ILE A 559 -7.20 3.74 -26.74
N SER A 560 -6.70 2.76 -26.00
CA SER A 560 -5.65 1.83 -26.42
C SER A 560 -6.11 0.39 -26.20
N GLY A 561 -6.09 -0.43 -27.24
CA GLY A 561 -6.22 -1.89 -27.14
C GLY A 561 -5.01 -2.50 -26.44
N GLY A 562 -4.19 -3.25 -27.16
CA GLY A 562 -2.88 -3.66 -26.65
C GLY A 562 -2.27 -4.84 -27.40
N ASP A 563 -2.05 -5.95 -26.68
CA ASP A 563 -1.37 -7.14 -27.16
C ASP A 563 -2.37 -8.24 -27.65
N GLY A 564 -3.34 -7.88 -28.49
CA GLY A 564 -4.23 -8.82 -29.20
C GLY A 564 -5.09 -8.20 -30.31
N SER A 565 -6.23 -8.79 -30.65
CA SER A 565 -7.01 -8.46 -31.88
C SER A 565 -8.27 -7.65 -31.57
N ASP A 566 -8.11 -6.34 -31.45
CA ASP A 566 -9.02 -5.52 -30.63
C ASP A 566 -10.19 -4.91 -31.41
N THR A 567 -11.29 -4.65 -30.73
CA THR A 567 -12.45 -3.94 -31.26
C THR A 567 -12.60 -2.61 -30.53
N ILE A 568 -12.26 -1.53 -31.22
CA ILE A 568 -12.26 -0.17 -30.66
C ILE A 568 -13.38 0.65 -31.30
N THR A 569 -14.15 1.36 -30.48
CA THR A 569 -15.05 2.43 -30.90
C THR A 569 -14.65 3.67 -30.10
N GLY A 570 -14.50 4.83 -30.74
CA GLY A 570 -14.54 6.12 -30.04
C GLY A 570 -15.98 6.40 -29.59
N GLY A 571 -16.53 7.56 -29.91
CA GLY A 571 -17.89 7.92 -29.48
C GLY A 571 -18.62 8.95 -30.33
N GLU A 572 -19.10 10.00 -29.68
CA GLU A 572 -19.31 11.34 -30.24
C GLU A 572 -18.14 12.24 -29.81
N GLY A 573 -17.08 12.39 -30.62
CA GLY A 573 -15.88 13.11 -30.20
C GLY A 573 -14.84 13.44 -31.27
N ASP A 574 -13.68 13.94 -30.84
CA ASP A 574 -12.46 14.09 -31.67
C ASP A 574 -11.38 13.13 -31.10
N ASP A 575 -11.65 11.82 -31.14
CA ASP A 575 -11.02 10.81 -30.27
C ASP A 575 -9.59 10.40 -30.70
N THR A 576 -8.81 9.81 -29.79
CA THR A 576 -7.46 9.27 -30.04
C THR A 576 -7.43 7.76 -29.80
N LEU A 577 -7.27 6.98 -30.87
CA LEU A 577 -7.43 5.53 -30.88
C LEU A 577 -6.12 4.82 -31.24
N THR A 578 -5.74 3.79 -30.49
CA THR A 578 -4.50 3.02 -30.70
C THR A 578 -4.84 1.52 -30.70
N GLY A 579 -4.50 0.81 -31.78
CA GLY A 579 -4.78 -0.62 -31.89
C GLY A 579 -3.81 -1.45 -31.04
N GLY A 580 -2.51 -1.21 -31.23
CA GLY A 580 -1.45 -1.98 -30.59
C GLY A 580 -0.85 -3.04 -31.51
N ALA A 581 -1.20 -4.32 -31.30
CA ALA A 581 -0.39 -5.43 -31.77
C ALA A 581 -1.14 -6.70 -32.27
N GLY A 582 -2.29 -6.56 -32.96
CA GLY A 582 -2.98 -7.71 -33.54
C GLY A 582 -3.49 -7.56 -34.97
N SER A 583 -4.77 -7.21 -35.11
CA SER A 583 -5.58 -7.21 -36.34
C SER A 583 -6.89 -6.46 -36.11
N ASP A 584 -6.80 -5.15 -35.96
CA ASP A 584 -7.68 -4.41 -35.05
C ASP A 584 -8.83 -3.70 -35.79
N SER A 585 -9.96 -3.50 -35.12
CA SER A 585 -11.25 -3.19 -35.74
C SER A 585 -11.88 -1.91 -35.20
N PHE A 586 -11.47 -0.78 -35.76
CA PHE A 586 -11.97 0.55 -35.42
C PHE A 586 -13.38 0.77 -36.02
N THR A 587 -14.38 1.03 -35.17
CA THR A 587 -15.78 1.23 -35.55
C THR A 587 -16.13 2.71 -35.58
N LEU A 588 -16.59 3.20 -36.74
CA LEU A 588 -16.90 4.62 -36.94
C LEU A 588 -18.41 4.86 -36.82
N THR A 589 -18.78 5.87 -36.02
CA THR A 589 -20.18 6.27 -35.74
C THR A 589 -20.64 7.38 -36.69
N THR A 590 -21.93 7.73 -36.75
CA THR A 590 -22.39 8.80 -37.66
C THR A 590 -21.98 10.21 -37.24
N ASP A 591 -21.57 10.38 -35.99
CA ASP A 591 -21.42 11.66 -35.30
C ASP A 591 -20.09 11.76 -34.50
N GLY A 592 -19.18 10.79 -34.65
CA GLY A 592 -17.82 10.70 -34.05
C GLY A 592 -16.77 11.68 -34.60
N GLY A 593 -17.19 12.92 -34.85
CA GLY A 593 -16.33 14.08 -35.15
C GLY A 593 -15.11 13.82 -36.04
N ALA A 594 -13.92 13.79 -35.43
CA ALA A 594 -12.64 13.83 -36.14
C ALA A 594 -11.50 12.96 -35.52
N ASP A 595 -11.81 11.69 -35.23
CA ASP A 595 -10.90 10.63 -34.78
C ASP A 595 -9.45 10.69 -35.30
N THR A 596 -8.49 10.28 -34.48
CA THR A 596 -7.10 10.00 -34.86
C THR A 596 -6.69 8.59 -34.46
N ILE A 597 -6.53 7.69 -35.44
CA ILE A 597 -5.90 6.38 -35.21
C ILE A 597 -4.37 6.54 -35.30
N THR A 598 -3.66 6.08 -34.27
CA THR A 598 -2.24 6.41 -34.08
C THR A 598 -1.25 5.52 -34.85
N ASP A 599 -1.64 4.28 -35.18
CA ASP A 599 -0.73 3.20 -35.59
C ASP A 599 -1.14 2.35 -36.82
N PHE A 600 -2.45 2.19 -37.08
CA PHE A 600 -3.11 1.49 -38.22
C PHE A 600 -2.19 0.72 -39.22
N ASP A 601 -2.08 -0.60 -39.07
CA ASP A 601 -1.24 -1.46 -39.93
C ASP A 601 -1.84 -1.70 -41.33
N MET A 602 -1.32 -0.90 -42.27
CA MET A 602 -1.54 -1.02 -43.72
C MET A 602 -0.93 -2.27 -44.38
N THR A 603 -0.30 -3.19 -43.62
CA THR A 603 0.14 -4.53 -44.11
C THR A 603 -1.06 -5.34 -44.58
N LEU A 604 -0.87 -6.25 -45.55
CA LEU A 604 -1.96 -7.04 -46.11
C LEU A 604 -2.03 -8.48 -45.59
N ASP A 605 -3.25 -8.91 -45.25
CA ASP A 605 -3.58 -10.25 -44.75
C ASP A 605 -3.59 -11.33 -45.86
N GLY A 606 -4.06 -12.54 -45.51
CA GLY A 606 -4.22 -13.66 -46.46
C GLY A 606 -5.33 -13.49 -47.50
N ASP A 607 -6.36 -12.69 -47.22
CA ASP A 607 -7.49 -12.38 -48.10
C ASP A 607 -7.30 -11.07 -48.92
N ASN A 608 -6.22 -10.32 -48.69
CA ASN A 608 -5.91 -9.00 -49.28
C ASN A 608 -6.78 -7.85 -48.70
N ARG A 609 -7.12 -7.90 -47.42
CA ARG A 609 -7.45 -6.76 -46.55
C ARG A 609 -6.18 -6.16 -45.96
N THR A 610 -6.28 -4.98 -45.34
CA THR A 610 -5.30 -4.55 -44.33
C THR A 610 -5.38 -5.44 -43.07
N ILE A 611 -4.35 -5.41 -42.22
CA ILE A 611 -4.36 -6.14 -40.93
C ILE A 611 -5.45 -5.51 -40.06
N ASP A 612 -5.42 -4.18 -39.92
CA ASP A 612 -6.46 -3.43 -39.25
C ASP A 612 -7.59 -3.05 -40.21
N GLN A 613 -8.79 -2.81 -39.69
CA GLN A 613 -10.02 -2.58 -40.44
C GLN A 613 -10.79 -1.36 -39.94
N LEU A 614 -11.48 -0.69 -40.87
CA LEU A 614 -12.43 0.36 -40.55
C LEU A 614 -13.85 -0.19 -40.72
N ASN A 615 -14.54 -0.43 -39.61
CA ASN A 615 -15.93 -0.88 -39.58
C ASN A 615 -16.89 0.29 -39.84
N THR A 616 -17.00 0.69 -41.11
CA THR A 616 -17.91 1.77 -41.55
C THR A 616 -19.39 1.35 -41.61
N SER A 617 -19.83 0.33 -40.87
CA SER A 617 -21.16 -0.26 -41.05
C SER A 617 -22.30 0.55 -40.42
N GLY A 618 -21.99 1.44 -39.48
CA GLY A 618 -22.91 2.47 -38.99
C GLY A 618 -23.05 3.68 -39.93
N LEU A 619 -22.04 3.95 -40.75
CA LEU A 619 -21.96 5.19 -41.54
C LEU A 619 -22.97 5.25 -42.69
N LEU A 620 -23.59 6.43 -42.82
CA LEU A 620 -24.52 6.75 -43.90
C LEU A 620 -23.97 7.85 -44.84
N ASP A 621 -24.57 7.98 -46.02
CA ASP A 621 -24.26 9.02 -46.99
C ASP A 621 -25.17 10.27 -46.88
N ASP A 622 -24.93 11.24 -47.78
CA ASP A 622 -25.73 12.43 -48.11
C ASP A 622 -27.26 12.16 -48.34
N ALA A 623 -27.68 10.90 -48.51
CA ALA A 623 -29.04 10.44 -48.79
C ALA A 623 -29.58 9.38 -47.79
N GLY A 624 -28.81 8.95 -46.79
CA GLY A 624 -29.22 7.96 -45.77
C GLY A 624 -28.93 6.50 -46.14
N GLU A 625 -27.92 6.25 -46.96
CA GLU A 625 -27.50 4.96 -47.50
C GLU A 625 -26.16 4.48 -46.91
N THR A 626 -25.88 3.17 -46.88
CA THR A 626 -24.57 2.70 -46.39
C THR A 626 -23.41 3.21 -47.25
N VAL A 627 -22.40 3.83 -46.61
CA VAL A 627 -21.18 4.37 -47.24
C VAL A 627 -20.46 3.35 -48.15
N ASN A 628 -19.82 3.84 -49.23
CA ASN A 628 -18.99 3.07 -50.14
C ASN A 628 -17.65 3.78 -50.46
N THR A 629 -16.74 3.11 -51.17
CA THR A 629 -15.35 3.55 -51.40
C THR A 629 -15.17 4.89 -52.15
N TRP A 630 -16.19 5.36 -52.88
CA TRP A 630 -16.16 6.61 -53.63
C TRP A 630 -16.89 7.76 -52.91
N ASP A 631 -17.53 7.46 -51.77
CA ASP A 631 -18.20 8.43 -50.90
C ASP A 631 -17.18 9.04 -49.91
N VAL A 632 -16.06 8.34 -49.65
CA VAL A 632 -14.91 8.79 -48.84
C VAL A 632 -14.06 9.82 -49.59
N VAL A 633 -13.74 10.93 -48.93
CA VAL A 633 -12.85 11.98 -49.43
C VAL A 633 -11.50 11.90 -48.73
N VAL A 634 -10.49 11.38 -49.43
CA VAL A 634 -9.11 11.33 -48.94
C VAL A 634 -8.44 12.71 -49.05
N SER A 635 -7.91 13.22 -47.93
CA SER A 635 -7.11 14.45 -47.86
C SER A 635 -5.84 14.29 -47.01
N ASP A 636 -5.19 15.40 -46.67
CA ASP A 636 -3.85 15.51 -46.05
C ASP A 636 -3.94 16.53 -44.92
N ASP A 637 -3.56 16.14 -43.70
CA ASP A 637 -3.65 16.95 -42.48
C ASP A 637 -2.70 18.18 -42.48
N GLY A 638 -1.72 18.19 -43.38
CA GLY A 638 -0.64 19.19 -43.45
C GLY A 638 0.66 18.73 -42.77
N SER A 639 0.66 17.64 -42.02
CA SER A 639 1.83 16.91 -41.52
C SER A 639 2.26 15.80 -42.49
N GLY A 640 1.32 15.28 -43.28
CA GLY A 640 1.49 14.22 -44.27
C GLY A 640 0.72 12.93 -43.95
N ASN A 641 -0.19 12.95 -42.97
CA ASN A 641 -1.08 11.87 -42.58
C ASN A 641 -2.33 11.84 -43.47
N ALA A 642 -2.96 10.68 -43.62
CA ALA A 642 -4.16 10.51 -44.42
C ALA A 642 -5.41 10.86 -43.60
N VAL A 643 -6.22 11.78 -44.10
CA VAL A 643 -7.55 12.06 -43.52
C VAL A 643 -8.62 11.45 -44.42
N LEU A 644 -9.50 10.63 -43.86
CA LEU A 644 -10.61 9.97 -44.55
C LEU A 644 -11.94 10.61 -44.12
N THR A 645 -12.40 11.63 -44.85
CA THR A 645 -13.69 12.28 -44.54
C THR A 645 -14.86 11.55 -45.18
N PHE A 646 -15.89 11.25 -44.39
CA PHE A 646 -17.12 10.58 -44.80
C PHE A 646 -18.28 11.60 -44.99
N PRO A 647 -19.41 11.22 -45.60
CA PRO A 647 -20.42 12.21 -46.00
C PRO A 647 -21.23 12.85 -44.86
N THR A 648 -21.39 12.19 -43.71
CA THR A 648 -22.17 12.70 -42.56
C THR A 648 -21.49 13.85 -41.83
N GLY A 649 -20.16 13.85 -41.76
CA GLY A 649 -19.35 14.84 -41.06
C GLY A 649 -18.03 14.23 -40.61
N GLU A 650 -18.17 13.11 -39.90
CA GLU A 650 -17.21 12.03 -39.59
C GLU A 650 -15.92 12.04 -40.42
N SER A 651 -14.76 12.11 -39.77
CA SER A 651 -13.46 11.93 -40.46
C SER A 651 -12.28 11.45 -39.61
N VAL A 652 -11.85 10.21 -39.83
CA VAL A 652 -10.64 9.66 -39.21
C VAL A 652 -9.32 10.10 -39.87
N VAL A 653 -8.35 10.48 -39.04
CA VAL A 653 -6.93 10.70 -39.36
C VAL A 653 -6.16 9.41 -39.10
N LEU A 654 -5.41 8.92 -40.09
CA LEU A 654 -4.54 7.76 -39.96
C LEU A 654 -3.09 8.23 -39.84
N MET A 655 -2.54 8.26 -38.63
CA MET A 655 -1.19 8.76 -38.39
C MET A 655 -0.14 7.85 -39.04
N GLY A 656 0.90 8.44 -39.64
CA GLY A 656 1.95 7.72 -40.37
C GLY A 656 1.53 7.18 -41.75
N VAL A 657 0.24 6.93 -41.98
CA VAL A 657 -0.31 6.49 -43.26
C VAL A 657 -0.38 7.67 -44.23
N SER A 658 0.31 7.58 -45.38
CA SER A 658 0.28 8.67 -46.36
C SER A 658 -1.06 8.74 -47.12
N PRO A 659 -1.61 9.93 -47.44
CA PRO A 659 -2.82 10.06 -48.26
C PRO A 659 -2.70 9.30 -49.58
N ALA A 660 -1.52 9.35 -50.19
CA ALA A 660 -1.24 8.74 -51.50
C ALA A 660 -1.40 7.20 -51.52
N SER A 661 -1.28 6.50 -50.38
CA SER A 661 -1.51 5.05 -50.30
C SER A 661 -3.01 4.68 -50.31
N VAL A 662 -3.86 5.53 -49.72
CA VAL A 662 -5.29 5.24 -49.52
C VAL A 662 -6.22 5.90 -50.56
N THR A 663 -5.72 6.79 -51.43
CA THR A 663 -6.49 7.43 -52.56
C THR A 663 -7.15 6.51 -53.60
N ALA A 664 -7.15 5.18 -53.43
CA ALA A 664 -7.67 4.23 -54.41
C ALA A 664 -8.81 3.39 -53.84
N ASP A 665 -9.89 3.22 -54.62
CA ASP A 665 -11.07 2.41 -54.29
C ASP A 665 -10.70 0.99 -53.82
N GLN A 666 -9.56 0.46 -54.30
CA GLN A 666 -9.07 -0.87 -53.92
C GLN A 666 -8.34 -0.91 -52.57
N THR A 667 -7.73 0.20 -52.12
CA THR A 667 -7.16 0.30 -50.77
C THR A 667 -8.29 0.52 -49.76
N LEU A 668 -9.19 1.46 -50.05
CA LEU A 668 -10.40 1.68 -49.22
C LEU A 668 -11.31 0.44 -49.16
N TYR A 669 -11.31 -0.42 -50.19
CA TYR A 669 -11.95 -1.74 -50.12
C TYR A 669 -11.19 -2.72 -49.21
N ALA A 670 -9.85 -2.72 -49.24
CA ALA A 670 -9.05 -3.55 -48.33
C ALA A 670 -9.22 -3.13 -46.86
N MET A 671 -9.69 -1.90 -46.64
CA MET A 671 -10.12 -1.35 -45.37
C MET A 671 -11.67 -1.43 -45.15
N GLY A 672 -12.52 -1.87 -46.13
CA GLY A 672 -14.01 -1.91 -46.03
C GLY A 672 -14.96 -2.32 -47.23
N VAL A 673 -15.24 -1.44 -48.23
CA VAL A 673 -16.63 -0.97 -48.62
C VAL A 673 -17.34 -1.42 -50.00
N PRO A 674 -18.71 -1.30 -50.26
CA PRO A 674 -19.58 -2.10 -51.24
C PRO A 674 -19.99 -1.64 -52.72
N CYS A 675 -21.07 -2.23 -53.41
CA CYS A 675 -21.68 -1.94 -54.80
C CYS A 675 -22.76 -2.93 -55.51
N LEU A 676 -23.89 -2.52 -56.25
CA LEU A 676 -24.74 -3.17 -57.42
C LEU A 676 -26.20 -3.93 -57.27
N VAL A 677 -27.47 -3.79 -57.89
CA VAL A 677 -28.17 -3.14 -59.11
C VAL A 677 -29.47 -3.65 -59.99
N ALA A 678 -30.21 -4.81 -59.90
CA ALA A 678 -31.11 -5.60 -60.88
C ALA A 678 -32.08 -5.03 -62.00
N GLY A 679 -32.89 -5.95 -62.62
CA GLY A 679 -34.37 -5.80 -62.72
C GLY A 679 -35.05 -6.15 -64.06
N THR A 680 -34.53 -7.09 -64.86
CA THR A 680 -34.62 -6.99 -66.34
C THR A 680 -35.12 -8.25 -67.09
N PRO A 681 -36.01 -8.12 -68.10
CA PRO A 681 -36.53 -9.24 -68.88
C PRO A 681 -35.60 -9.72 -70.01
N ILE A 682 -35.30 -11.02 -70.04
CA ILE A 682 -34.47 -11.72 -71.02
C ILE A 682 -35.35 -12.64 -71.91
N ALA A 683 -34.97 -12.82 -73.19
CA ALA A 683 -35.65 -13.75 -74.10
C ALA A 683 -35.14 -15.19 -73.93
N THR A 684 -36.08 -16.15 -73.89
CA THR A 684 -35.84 -17.60 -73.90
C THR A 684 -36.62 -18.27 -75.03
N PRO A 685 -36.33 -19.53 -75.41
CA PRO A 685 -37.15 -20.28 -76.37
C PRO A 685 -38.63 -20.44 -75.97
N GLY A 686 -38.96 -20.25 -74.68
CA GLY A 686 -40.32 -20.32 -74.15
C GLY A 686 -41.06 -18.99 -74.08
N GLY A 687 -40.36 -17.85 -74.08
CA GLY A 687 -40.98 -16.52 -73.93
C GLY A 687 -40.04 -15.44 -73.40
N TRP A 688 -40.61 -14.49 -72.66
CA TRP A 688 -39.85 -13.50 -71.88
C TRP A 688 -39.80 -13.94 -70.41
N THR A 689 -38.60 -14.09 -69.87
CA THR A 689 -38.33 -14.50 -68.48
C THR A 689 -37.58 -13.35 -67.77
N PRO A 690 -37.93 -12.96 -66.53
CA PRO A 690 -37.11 -12.07 -65.71
C PRO A 690 -35.69 -12.64 -65.49
N VAL A 691 -34.69 -11.79 -65.26
CA VAL A 691 -33.30 -12.22 -65.07
C VAL A 691 -33.08 -12.90 -63.71
N GLU A 692 -33.90 -12.51 -62.73
CA GLU A 692 -34.01 -13.09 -61.40
C GLU A 692 -34.60 -14.52 -61.38
N ASP A 693 -35.38 -14.89 -62.40
CA ASP A 693 -35.99 -16.21 -62.56
C ASP A 693 -35.09 -17.21 -63.33
N LEU A 694 -33.92 -16.80 -63.83
CA LEU A 694 -33.06 -17.61 -64.70
C LEU A 694 -31.96 -18.35 -63.95
N GLN A 695 -31.77 -19.64 -64.26
CA GLN A 695 -30.83 -20.51 -63.55
C GLN A 695 -29.81 -21.18 -64.49
N SER A 696 -28.78 -21.81 -63.91
CA SER A 696 -27.82 -22.63 -64.67
C SER A 696 -28.54 -23.75 -65.42
N GLY A 697 -28.25 -23.88 -66.72
CA GLY A 697 -28.88 -24.83 -67.64
C GLY A 697 -30.05 -24.27 -68.45
N ASP A 698 -30.65 -23.12 -68.07
CA ASP A 698 -31.73 -22.51 -68.84
C ASP A 698 -31.25 -21.99 -70.21
N LEU A 699 -32.11 -22.06 -71.22
CA LEU A 699 -31.80 -21.56 -72.57
C LEU A 699 -32.22 -20.10 -72.74
N VAL A 700 -31.26 -19.24 -73.10
CA VAL A 700 -31.46 -17.83 -73.44
C VAL A 700 -31.15 -17.56 -74.91
N MET A 701 -31.85 -16.58 -75.50
CA MET A 701 -31.72 -16.25 -76.93
C MET A 701 -30.62 -15.20 -77.12
N THR A 702 -29.51 -15.62 -77.73
CA THR A 702 -28.39 -14.76 -78.15
C THR A 702 -28.49 -14.42 -79.64
N GLU A 703 -27.67 -13.49 -80.15
CA GLU A 703 -27.59 -13.13 -81.57
C GLU A 703 -27.32 -14.33 -82.51
N SER A 704 -26.71 -15.40 -81.99
CA SER A 704 -26.34 -16.62 -82.72
C SER A 704 -27.31 -17.80 -82.53
N GLY A 705 -28.27 -17.71 -81.62
CA GLY A 705 -29.29 -18.74 -81.38
C GLY A 705 -29.63 -18.92 -79.90
N ALA A 706 -30.25 -20.04 -79.54
CA ALA A 706 -30.44 -20.40 -78.13
C ALA A 706 -29.12 -20.97 -77.56
N GLN A 707 -28.64 -20.41 -76.44
CA GLN A 707 -27.48 -20.91 -75.70
C GLN A 707 -27.87 -21.18 -74.24
N PRO A 708 -27.28 -22.18 -73.57
CA PRO A 708 -27.50 -22.41 -72.14
C PRO A 708 -26.79 -21.35 -71.30
N ILE A 709 -27.40 -20.96 -70.18
CA ILE A 709 -26.70 -20.30 -69.08
C ILE A 709 -25.79 -21.33 -68.42
N LEU A 710 -24.53 -20.97 -68.21
CA LEU A 710 -23.60 -21.79 -67.44
C LEU A 710 -23.66 -21.43 -65.95
N TRP A 711 -23.61 -20.15 -65.61
CA TRP A 711 -23.72 -19.64 -64.25
C TRP A 711 -24.58 -18.38 -64.22
N ALA A 712 -25.33 -18.20 -63.14
CA ALA A 712 -26.13 -17.02 -62.86
C ALA A 712 -25.90 -16.62 -61.39
N GLY A 713 -25.42 -15.39 -61.17
CA GLY A 713 -25.25 -14.81 -59.84
C GLY A 713 -25.99 -13.49 -59.72
N ALA A 714 -26.25 -13.06 -58.48
CA ALA A 714 -26.95 -11.84 -58.14
C ALA A 714 -26.31 -11.16 -56.94
N ARG A 715 -26.33 -9.83 -56.87
CA ARG A 715 -26.00 -9.06 -55.66
C ARG A 715 -27.15 -8.14 -55.25
N SER A 716 -27.54 -8.17 -53.97
CA SER A 716 -28.29 -7.11 -53.26
C SER A 716 -27.74 -5.70 -53.48
N VAL A 717 -28.60 -4.75 -53.88
CA VAL A 717 -28.49 -3.33 -53.52
C VAL A 717 -29.85 -2.86 -53.05
N THR A 718 -29.91 -2.20 -51.88
CA THR A 718 -31.12 -1.61 -51.28
C THR A 718 -31.53 -0.29 -51.96
N GLY A 719 -32.58 0.34 -51.45
CA GLY A 719 -32.93 1.72 -51.83
C GLY A 719 -32.12 2.77 -51.12
N ASP A 720 -31.14 2.25 -50.37
CA ASP A 720 -30.28 2.83 -49.38
C ASP A 720 -28.85 2.30 -49.71
N GLU A 721 -28.57 2.15 -51.03
CA GLU A 721 -27.33 1.75 -51.76
C GLU A 721 -27.40 2.19 -53.28
N ILE A 722 -28.21 3.21 -53.65
CA ILE A 722 -28.46 3.74 -55.03
C ILE A 722 -28.32 5.27 -55.16
N GLU A 723 -28.49 5.99 -54.06
CA GLU A 723 -28.53 7.45 -53.94
C GLU A 723 -27.17 8.02 -53.46
N ALA A 724 -26.38 7.27 -52.66
CA ALA A 724 -24.94 7.42 -52.40
C ALA A 724 -24.11 7.24 -53.66
N ASP A 725 -24.32 6.11 -54.36
CA ASP A 725 -23.79 5.94 -55.71
C ASP A 725 -24.88 5.98 -56.78
N PRO A 726 -25.14 7.17 -57.34
CA PRO A 726 -25.87 7.30 -58.58
C PRO A 726 -25.27 6.45 -59.72
N MET A 727 -24.02 5.97 -59.68
CA MET A 727 -23.47 5.04 -60.67
C MET A 727 -24.04 3.61 -60.55
N LEU A 728 -24.41 3.19 -59.34
CA LEU A 728 -25.22 2.00 -59.08
C LEU A 728 -26.63 2.18 -59.69
N ALA A 729 -27.22 3.38 -59.57
CA ALA A 729 -28.57 3.69 -60.07
C ALA A 729 -28.82 3.25 -61.54
N PRO A 730 -29.84 2.40 -61.79
CA PRO A 730 -29.99 1.74 -63.08
C PRO A 730 -30.40 2.68 -64.22
N VAL A 731 -29.86 2.44 -65.41
CA VAL A 731 -30.27 3.09 -66.65
C VAL A 731 -31.59 2.51 -67.12
N VAL A 732 -32.64 3.32 -67.12
CA VAL A 732 -33.98 2.93 -67.55
C VAL A 732 -34.20 3.27 -69.02
N ILE A 733 -34.50 2.24 -69.81
CA ILE A 733 -34.76 2.34 -71.26
C ILE A 733 -36.24 2.08 -71.51
N GLN A 734 -37.03 3.14 -71.74
CA GLN A 734 -38.48 3.00 -71.96
C GLN A 734 -38.80 2.21 -73.24
N PRO A 735 -39.94 1.51 -73.35
CA PRO A 735 -40.33 0.79 -74.57
C PRO A 735 -40.32 1.68 -75.81
N GLY A 736 -39.61 1.26 -76.87
CA GLY A 736 -39.43 2.03 -78.09
C GLY A 736 -38.48 3.24 -77.99
N ALA A 737 -37.75 3.41 -76.88
CA ALA A 737 -36.65 4.38 -76.78
C ALA A 737 -35.50 4.05 -77.73
N LEU A 738 -35.19 2.76 -77.82
CA LEU A 738 -34.18 2.13 -78.68
C LEU A 738 -34.82 1.03 -79.56
N GLY A 739 -36.10 1.17 -79.94
CA GLY A 739 -36.83 0.12 -80.67
C GLY A 739 -37.15 -1.15 -79.87
N ASN A 740 -36.64 -1.25 -78.64
CA ASN A 740 -36.94 -2.24 -77.61
C ASN A 740 -38.44 -2.45 -77.40
N ALA A 741 -38.83 -3.70 -77.12
CA ALA A 741 -40.21 -4.12 -76.92
C ALA A 741 -40.73 -3.93 -75.49
N ALA A 742 -39.84 -3.92 -74.49
CA ALA A 742 -40.15 -3.76 -73.06
C ALA A 742 -39.27 -2.69 -72.39
N GLU A 743 -39.59 -2.30 -71.15
CA GLU A 743 -38.66 -1.49 -70.32
C GLU A 743 -37.45 -2.34 -69.92
N LEU A 744 -36.27 -1.73 -69.84
CA LEU A 744 -35.03 -2.35 -69.37
C LEU A 744 -34.40 -1.51 -68.26
N ARG A 745 -33.71 -2.18 -67.34
CA ARG A 745 -32.94 -1.60 -66.23
C ARG A 745 -31.55 -2.25 -66.22
N LEU A 746 -30.54 -1.46 -66.54
CA LEU A 746 -29.17 -1.95 -66.76
C LEU A 746 -28.17 -1.13 -65.96
N SER A 747 -27.10 -1.76 -65.49
CA SER A 747 -25.94 -1.05 -64.93
C SER A 747 -25.46 0.01 -65.91
N ARG A 748 -25.05 1.16 -65.38
CA ARG A 748 -24.39 2.20 -66.19
C ARG A 748 -23.14 1.66 -66.88
N GLN A 749 -22.51 0.62 -66.33
CA GLN A 749 -21.37 -0.07 -66.94
C GLN A 749 -21.77 -1.09 -68.02
N HIS A 750 -22.96 -1.68 -67.96
CA HIS A 750 -23.41 -2.74 -68.85
C HIS A 750 -23.56 -2.24 -70.30
N CYS A 751 -23.06 -3.01 -71.27
CA CYS A 751 -23.01 -2.60 -72.67
C CYS A 751 -24.21 -3.07 -73.52
N ILE A 752 -24.61 -2.22 -74.46
CA ILE A 752 -25.67 -2.44 -75.45
C ILE A 752 -25.05 -2.47 -76.85
N ALA A 753 -25.50 -3.37 -77.72
CA ALA A 753 -24.98 -3.48 -79.09
C ALA A 753 -25.51 -2.34 -79.99
N VAL A 754 -24.57 -1.62 -80.61
CA VAL A 754 -24.81 -0.49 -81.51
C VAL A 754 -24.05 -0.68 -82.82
N THR A 755 -24.36 0.13 -83.82
CA THR A 755 -23.45 0.36 -84.95
C THR A 755 -22.62 1.60 -84.65
N ASP A 756 -21.29 1.48 -84.75
CA ASP A 756 -20.36 2.60 -84.65
C ASP A 756 -20.63 3.63 -85.77
N PRO A 757 -20.88 4.91 -85.44
CA PRO A 757 -21.13 5.95 -86.44
C PRO A 757 -19.88 6.32 -87.26
N ALA A 758 -18.67 5.99 -86.81
CA ALA A 758 -17.42 6.32 -87.51
C ALA A 758 -17.02 5.26 -88.56
N SER A 759 -17.08 3.96 -88.21
CA SER A 759 -16.73 2.84 -89.12
C SER A 759 -17.91 2.12 -89.77
N GLY A 760 -19.14 2.34 -89.27
CA GLY A 760 -20.32 1.60 -89.68
C GLY A 760 -20.32 0.12 -89.27
N GLN A 761 -19.41 -0.30 -88.38
CA GLN A 761 -19.31 -1.67 -87.89
C GLN A 761 -20.11 -1.90 -86.59
N PRO A 762 -20.45 -3.16 -86.25
CA PRO A 762 -21.02 -3.50 -84.95
C PRO A 762 -20.05 -3.21 -83.79
N ALA A 763 -20.55 -2.63 -82.70
CA ALA A 763 -19.78 -2.30 -81.50
C ALA A 763 -20.65 -2.37 -80.22
N LEU A 764 -20.04 -2.30 -79.05
CA LEU A 764 -20.69 -2.23 -77.73
C LEU A 764 -20.61 -0.83 -77.13
N ALA A 765 -21.69 -0.37 -76.51
CA ALA A 765 -21.78 0.96 -75.89
C ALA A 765 -22.37 0.87 -74.47
N ARG A 766 -21.62 1.35 -73.46
CA ARG A 766 -22.07 1.35 -72.06
C ARG A 766 -23.36 2.15 -71.88
N ALA A 767 -24.35 1.59 -71.18
CA ALA A 767 -25.67 2.19 -71.01
C ALA A 767 -25.61 3.59 -70.36
N GLY A 768 -24.70 3.81 -69.41
CA GLY A 768 -24.49 5.10 -68.76
C GLY A 768 -24.00 6.19 -69.73
N HIS A 769 -23.13 5.84 -70.69
CA HIS A 769 -22.68 6.75 -71.74
C HIS A 769 -23.79 7.06 -72.76
N LEU A 770 -24.64 6.08 -73.08
CA LEU A 770 -25.80 6.30 -73.95
C LEU A 770 -26.86 7.19 -73.28
N ALA A 771 -27.05 7.09 -71.96
CA ALA A 771 -27.96 7.94 -71.20
C ALA A 771 -27.54 9.42 -71.21
N GLN A 772 -26.24 9.70 -71.12
CA GLN A 772 -25.66 11.05 -71.09
C GLN A 772 -25.78 11.83 -72.43
N ARG A 773 -26.15 11.18 -73.54
CA ARG A 773 -26.16 11.81 -74.87
C ARG A 773 -27.39 12.69 -75.09
N ARG A 774 -27.20 13.93 -75.59
CA ARG A 774 -28.29 14.89 -75.87
C ARG A 774 -29.35 14.28 -76.79
N GLY A 775 -30.62 14.41 -76.40
CA GLY A 775 -31.76 13.88 -77.16
C GLY A 775 -31.95 12.36 -77.06
N SER A 776 -31.26 11.67 -76.15
CA SER A 776 -31.55 10.28 -75.83
C SER A 776 -32.97 10.11 -75.24
N ARG A 777 -33.49 8.88 -75.32
CA ARG A 777 -34.75 8.47 -74.65
C ARG A 777 -34.47 7.53 -73.46
N LEU A 778 -33.24 7.54 -72.98
CA LEU A 778 -32.78 6.81 -71.81
C LEU A 778 -32.74 7.80 -70.64
N ARG A 779 -32.94 7.30 -69.44
CA ARG A 779 -32.81 8.08 -68.21
C ARG A 779 -32.03 7.28 -67.18
N LEU A 780 -31.32 7.96 -66.30
CA LEU A 780 -31.00 7.38 -65.00
C LEU A 780 -32.30 7.26 -64.20
N ALA A 781 -32.43 6.22 -63.39
CA ALA A 781 -33.47 6.17 -62.39
C ALA A 781 -33.19 7.21 -61.26
N ARG A 782 -34.18 7.48 -60.42
CA ARG A 782 -34.13 8.37 -59.24
C ARG A 782 -35.19 7.92 -58.25
N GLY A 783 -34.92 7.96 -56.93
CA GLY A 783 -35.84 7.49 -55.89
C GLY A 783 -36.24 6.04 -56.10
N VAL A 784 -35.26 5.13 -56.11
CA VAL A 784 -35.47 3.70 -56.40
C VAL A 784 -35.21 2.90 -55.14
N ARG A 785 -36.23 2.22 -54.61
CA ARG A 785 -36.17 1.48 -53.34
C ARG A 785 -35.50 0.09 -53.44
N GLY A 786 -34.33 0.00 -54.07
CA GLY A 786 -33.54 -1.22 -54.14
C GLY A 786 -33.92 -2.22 -55.22
N VAL A 787 -32.90 -2.97 -55.68
CA VAL A 787 -32.86 -3.79 -56.91
C VAL A 787 -31.46 -4.47 -57.09
N SER A 788 -31.37 -5.80 -57.28
CA SER A 788 -30.15 -6.69 -57.18
C SER A 788 -29.29 -7.12 -58.46
N TYR A 789 -28.11 -6.57 -58.88
CA TYR A 789 -27.60 -6.85 -60.27
C TYR A 789 -27.35 -8.35 -60.52
N HIS A 790 -27.92 -8.86 -61.63
CA HIS A 790 -27.77 -10.25 -62.06
C HIS A 790 -26.75 -10.35 -63.21
N HIS A 791 -25.86 -11.35 -63.10
CA HIS A 791 -24.77 -11.62 -64.05
C HIS A 791 -24.92 -13.03 -64.62
N LEU A 792 -24.98 -13.15 -65.96
CA LEU A 792 -25.19 -14.43 -66.66
C LEU A 792 -23.96 -14.83 -67.49
N LEU A 793 -23.31 -15.95 -67.14
CA LEU A 793 -22.23 -16.56 -67.91
C LEU A 793 -22.78 -17.53 -68.96
N LEU A 794 -22.16 -17.58 -70.14
CA LEU A 794 -22.53 -18.42 -71.29
C LEU A 794 -21.33 -19.29 -71.75
N PRO A 795 -21.50 -20.25 -72.69
CA PRO A 795 -20.40 -21.02 -73.27
C PRO A 795 -19.29 -20.16 -73.87
N SER A 796 -19.62 -18.97 -74.37
CA SER A 796 -18.72 -17.90 -74.81
C SER A 796 -19.44 -16.55 -74.66
N HIS A 797 -18.71 -15.43 -74.63
CA HIS A 797 -19.35 -14.11 -74.66
C HIS A 797 -20.27 -13.99 -75.89
N ALA A 798 -21.56 -13.73 -75.64
CA ALA A 798 -22.57 -13.46 -76.65
C ALA A 798 -23.44 -12.26 -76.26
N LEU A 799 -24.27 -11.80 -77.19
CA LEU A 799 -25.23 -10.71 -76.99
C LEU A 799 -26.61 -11.31 -76.67
N LEU A 800 -27.05 -11.17 -75.42
CA LEU A 800 -28.37 -11.58 -74.96
C LEU A 800 -29.45 -10.65 -75.51
N ASN A 801 -30.60 -11.20 -75.93
CA ASN A 801 -31.78 -10.41 -76.24
C ASN A 801 -32.55 -10.06 -74.96
N ALA A 802 -32.21 -8.92 -74.36
CA ALA A 802 -32.93 -8.34 -73.23
C ALA A 802 -34.01 -7.37 -73.73
N GLY A 803 -35.29 -7.66 -73.46
CA GLY A 803 -36.44 -6.81 -73.77
C GLY A 803 -36.56 -6.32 -75.23
N GLY A 804 -35.88 -6.96 -76.19
CA GLY A 804 -35.80 -6.54 -77.60
C GLY A 804 -34.54 -5.76 -77.99
N LEU A 805 -33.55 -5.62 -77.11
CA LEU A 805 -32.18 -5.16 -77.42
C LEU A 805 -31.18 -6.30 -77.31
N LEU A 806 -30.12 -6.23 -78.10
CA LEU A 806 -28.91 -7.02 -77.87
C LEU A 806 -28.04 -6.30 -76.83
N VAL A 807 -27.75 -6.97 -75.71
CA VAL A 807 -26.93 -6.49 -74.59
C VAL A 807 -25.88 -7.55 -74.20
N GLU A 808 -24.82 -7.18 -73.49
CA GLU A 808 -23.75 -8.14 -73.19
C GLU A 808 -24.15 -9.21 -72.14
N SER A 809 -23.79 -10.47 -72.38
CA SER A 809 -23.66 -11.47 -71.29
C SER A 809 -22.44 -11.13 -70.42
N LEU A 810 -22.26 -11.80 -69.28
CA LEU A 810 -21.02 -11.67 -68.50
C LEU A 810 -19.81 -12.07 -69.35
N TRP A 811 -18.98 -11.08 -69.68
CA TRP A 811 -17.57 -11.30 -69.98
C TRP A 811 -16.81 -11.18 -68.66
N PRO A 812 -16.27 -12.27 -68.10
CA PRO A 812 -15.57 -12.25 -66.82
C PRO A 812 -14.15 -11.68 -67.00
N GLY A 813 -14.04 -10.46 -67.55
CA GLY A 813 -12.79 -9.70 -67.64
C GLY A 813 -12.23 -9.37 -66.24
N PRO A 814 -10.96 -8.95 -66.10
CA PRO A 814 -10.35 -8.68 -64.78
C PRO A 814 -11.18 -7.75 -63.88
N THR A 815 -11.78 -6.69 -64.44
CA THR A 815 -12.71 -5.80 -63.71
C THR A 815 -14.02 -6.49 -63.30
N ALA A 816 -14.54 -7.38 -64.14
CA ALA A 816 -15.81 -8.07 -63.88
C ALA A 816 -15.65 -9.30 -62.96
N LEU A 817 -14.45 -9.86 -62.86
CA LEU A 817 -14.12 -10.88 -61.85
C LEU A 817 -13.87 -10.25 -60.49
N ARG A 818 -13.15 -9.11 -60.41
CA ARG A 818 -13.01 -8.36 -59.16
C ARG A 818 -14.35 -7.85 -58.61
N ALA A 819 -15.29 -7.48 -59.48
CA ALA A 819 -16.65 -7.11 -59.09
C ALA A 819 -17.56 -8.29 -58.68
N LEU A 820 -17.01 -9.50 -58.50
CA LEU A 820 -17.72 -10.68 -58.01
C LEU A 820 -16.96 -11.24 -56.81
N GLY A 821 -17.63 -11.41 -55.66
CA GLY A 821 -16.99 -11.89 -54.44
C GLY A 821 -16.46 -13.33 -54.55
N PRO A 822 -15.57 -13.77 -53.63
CA PRO A 822 -14.84 -15.05 -53.74
C PRO A 822 -15.73 -16.27 -53.98
N LYS A 823 -16.89 -16.35 -53.33
CA LYS A 823 -17.90 -17.39 -53.56
C LYS A 823 -18.38 -17.44 -55.01
N ALA A 824 -18.72 -16.30 -55.61
CA ALA A 824 -19.15 -16.21 -57.01
C ALA A 824 -18.02 -16.55 -57.98
N GLN A 825 -16.77 -16.20 -57.66
CA GLN A 825 -15.60 -16.61 -58.45
C GLN A 825 -15.36 -18.14 -58.37
N LEU A 826 -15.51 -18.74 -57.19
CA LEU A 826 -15.41 -20.20 -57.00
C LEU A 826 -16.54 -20.95 -57.72
N GLU A 827 -17.77 -20.43 -57.68
CA GLU A 827 -18.89 -20.97 -58.47
C GLU A 827 -18.61 -20.89 -59.98
N LEU A 828 -18.14 -19.74 -60.48
CA LEU A 828 -17.69 -19.56 -61.87
C LEU A 828 -16.59 -20.55 -62.26
N ALA A 829 -15.58 -20.76 -61.40
CA ALA A 829 -14.51 -21.73 -61.61
C ALA A 829 -15.02 -23.18 -61.59
N SER A 830 -16.01 -23.50 -60.75
CA SER A 830 -16.62 -24.84 -60.71
C SER A 830 -17.41 -25.17 -61.98
N VAL A 831 -18.05 -24.14 -62.56
CA VAL A 831 -18.91 -24.24 -63.75
C VAL A 831 -18.11 -24.22 -65.05
N LYS A 832 -17.05 -23.40 -65.12
CA LYS A 832 -16.15 -23.32 -66.28
C LYS A 832 -14.69 -23.27 -65.81
N PRO A 833 -14.08 -24.43 -65.50
CA PRO A 833 -12.74 -24.51 -64.91
C PRO A 833 -11.63 -23.85 -65.73
N GLU A 834 -11.82 -23.69 -67.04
CA GLU A 834 -10.90 -22.95 -67.90
C GLU A 834 -10.76 -21.47 -67.51
N LEU A 835 -11.70 -20.89 -66.74
CA LEU A 835 -11.60 -19.53 -66.20
C LEU A 835 -10.70 -19.41 -64.98
N ALA A 836 -10.41 -20.49 -64.25
CA ALA A 836 -9.67 -20.40 -62.99
C ALA A 836 -8.28 -19.72 -63.13
N PRO A 837 -7.47 -19.97 -64.18
CA PRO A 837 -6.23 -19.23 -64.39
C PRO A 837 -6.42 -17.72 -64.64
N ALA A 838 -7.59 -17.27 -65.13
CA ALA A 838 -7.89 -15.84 -65.27
C ALA A 838 -8.45 -15.22 -63.99
N ILE A 839 -9.11 -16.01 -63.14
CA ILE A 839 -9.51 -15.60 -61.78
C ILE A 839 -8.27 -15.33 -60.94
N TRP A 840 -7.26 -16.20 -61.03
CA TRP A 840 -5.93 -15.99 -60.43
C TRP A 840 -5.00 -15.05 -61.23
N GLY A 841 -5.51 -14.35 -62.25
CA GLY A 841 -4.76 -13.36 -63.05
C GLY A 841 -3.60 -13.88 -63.91
N LEU A 842 -3.38 -15.20 -63.97
CA LEU A 842 -2.24 -15.86 -64.62
C LEU A 842 -2.30 -15.85 -66.16
N GLU A 843 -3.51 -15.90 -66.74
CA GLU A 843 -3.77 -15.90 -68.19
C GLU A 843 -4.94 -14.95 -68.52
N PRO A 844 -4.90 -14.18 -69.62
CA PRO A 844 -5.96 -13.24 -69.94
C PRO A 844 -7.25 -13.96 -70.37
N VAL A 845 -8.38 -13.47 -69.88
CA VAL A 845 -9.74 -13.97 -70.13
C VAL A 845 -10.04 -14.15 -71.63
N SER A 846 -9.45 -13.31 -72.49
CA SER A 846 -9.59 -13.39 -73.94
C SER A 846 -8.99 -14.67 -74.56
N ALA A 847 -8.03 -15.31 -73.90
CA ALA A 847 -7.46 -16.60 -74.30
C ALA A 847 -8.29 -17.80 -73.80
N LEU A 848 -8.91 -17.69 -72.62
CA LEU A 848 -9.60 -18.80 -71.93
C LEU A 848 -11.11 -18.86 -72.24
N TYR A 849 -11.77 -17.71 -72.28
CA TYR A 849 -13.21 -17.55 -72.53
C TYR A 849 -13.53 -17.05 -73.95
N GLY A 850 -12.50 -16.61 -74.67
CA GLY A 850 -12.60 -15.92 -75.96
C GLY A 850 -12.65 -14.39 -75.81
N PRO A 851 -12.33 -13.65 -76.89
CA PRO A 851 -12.41 -12.20 -76.93
C PRO A 851 -13.85 -11.72 -76.70
N ALA A 852 -14.00 -10.44 -76.37
CA ALA A 852 -15.32 -9.85 -76.29
C ALA A 852 -16.06 -9.93 -77.64
N VAL A 853 -17.37 -10.22 -77.61
CA VAL A 853 -18.19 -10.50 -78.81
C VAL A 853 -18.15 -9.35 -79.83
N LEU A 854 -18.00 -8.12 -79.36
CA LEU A 854 -17.83 -6.90 -80.14
C LEU A 854 -16.88 -5.93 -79.40
N PRO A 855 -16.22 -4.99 -80.11
CA PRO A 855 -15.39 -3.97 -79.48
C PRO A 855 -16.23 -2.94 -78.72
N VAL A 856 -15.79 -2.56 -77.51
CA VAL A 856 -16.46 -1.52 -76.70
C VAL A 856 -15.99 -0.13 -77.15
N LEU A 857 -16.93 0.78 -77.38
CA LEU A 857 -16.65 2.17 -77.77
C LEU A 857 -16.12 2.98 -76.58
N PRO A 858 -15.07 3.82 -76.77
CA PRO A 858 -14.63 4.78 -75.76
C PRO A 858 -15.71 5.80 -75.37
N GLY A 859 -15.68 6.26 -74.12
CA GLY A 859 -16.64 7.24 -73.61
C GLY A 859 -16.62 8.59 -74.34
N ALA A 860 -15.46 9.02 -74.86
CA ALA A 860 -15.30 10.26 -75.61
C ALA A 860 -16.05 10.23 -76.96
N ASP A 861 -16.00 9.09 -77.66
CA ASP A 861 -16.59 8.93 -79.00
C ASP A 861 -18.13 8.88 -78.95
N MET A 862 -18.71 8.50 -77.80
CA MET A 862 -20.16 8.52 -77.58
C MET A 862 -20.71 9.87 -77.13
N ARG A 863 -19.89 10.76 -76.53
CA ARG A 863 -20.34 12.04 -75.96
C ARG A 863 -20.32 13.22 -76.96
N SER A 864 -19.68 13.08 -78.12
CA SER A 864 -19.17 14.21 -78.92
C SER A 864 -20.00 14.66 -80.13
N GLY A 865 -21.17 14.06 -80.40
CA GLY A 865 -21.94 14.32 -81.63
C GLY A 865 -23.41 14.71 -81.45
N ASP A 866 -23.75 15.97 -81.76
CA ASP A 866 -25.13 16.44 -81.95
C ASP A 866 -25.75 15.83 -83.22
N GLY A 867 -26.65 14.86 -83.03
CA GLY A 867 -27.32 14.13 -84.11
C GLY A 867 -28.23 13.03 -83.55
N PRO A 868 -29.01 12.33 -84.39
CA PRO A 868 -29.89 11.26 -83.94
C PRO A 868 -29.14 10.11 -83.23
N LEU A 869 -29.91 9.29 -82.51
CA LEU A 869 -29.46 8.09 -81.82
C LEU A 869 -28.60 7.18 -82.74
N LEU A 870 -27.63 6.50 -82.15
CA LEU A 870 -26.81 5.53 -82.89
C LEU A 870 -27.72 4.46 -83.51
N PRO A 871 -27.55 4.09 -84.79
CA PRO A 871 -28.32 3.01 -85.39
C PRO A 871 -27.95 1.71 -84.67
N LEU A 872 -28.90 1.13 -83.95
CA LEU A 872 -28.70 -0.07 -83.14
C LEU A 872 -28.44 -1.28 -84.02
N LEU A 873 -27.79 -2.29 -83.45
CA LEU A 873 -27.62 -3.55 -84.15
C LEU A 873 -28.97 -4.30 -84.19
N PRO A 874 -29.53 -4.59 -85.39
CA PRO A 874 -30.82 -5.27 -85.48
C PRO A 874 -30.67 -6.74 -85.09
N GLY A 875 -31.13 -7.08 -83.88
CA GLY A 875 -31.19 -8.48 -83.43
C GLY A 875 -32.19 -9.31 -84.23
N PRO A 876 -32.06 -10.65 -84.24
CA PRO A 876 -32.98 -11.51 -84.98
C PRO A 876 -34.42 -11.45 -84.41
N ASP A 877 -35.42 -11.48 -85.30
CA ASP A 877 -36.82 -11.51 -84.89
C ASP A 877 -37.24 -12.93 -84.52
N TYR A 878 -37.39 -13.18 -83.21
CA TYR A 878 -37.83 -14.46 -82.66
C TYR A 878 -39.35 -14.61 -82.58
N GLY A 879 -40.13 -13.65 -83.11
CA GLY A 879 -41.61 -13.72 -83.13
C GLY A 879 -42.28 -13.61 -81.76
N LEU A 880 -41.53 -13.22 -80.71
CA LEU A 880 -42.04 -13.11 -79.34
C LEU A 880 -43.10 -11.99 -79.24
N PRO A 881 -44.21 -12.22 -78.51
CA PRO A 881 -45.25 -11.20 -78.35
C PRO A 881 -44.71 -9.99 -77.58
N ARG A 882 -45.07 -8.79 -78.03
CA ARG A 882 -44.82 -7.55 -77.27
C ARG A 882 -45.73 -7.53 -76.05
N ARG A 883 -45.18 -7.41 -74.83
CA ARG A 883 -45.98 -7.17 -73.63
C ARG A 883 -46.79 -5.87 -73.84
N ALA A 884 -48.11 -5.96 -73.65
CA ALA A 884 -48.93 -4.77 -73.52
C ALA A 884 -48.60 -4.05 -72.20
N LYS A 885 -48.88 -2.74 -72.12
CA LYS A 885 -48.78 -2.02 -70.85
C LYS A 885 -49.73 -2.64 -69.81
N ALA A 886 -49.17 -2.99 -68.65
CA ALA A 886 -49.85 -2.75 -67.38
C ALA A 886 -49.68 -1.27 -67.02
#